data_AF-L7UZ08-F1
#
_entry.id   AF-L7UZ08-F1
#
_cell.length_a   1.000
_cell.length_b   1.000
_cell.length_c   1.000
_cell.angle_alpha   90.00
_cell.angle_beta   90.00
_cell.angle_gamma   90.00
#
_symmetry.space_group_name_H-M   'P 1'
#
loop_
_entity.id
_entity.type
_entity.pdbx_description
1 polymer ?
#
loop_
_entity_poly.entity_id
_entity_poly.type
_entity_poly.pdbx_seq_one_letter_code
_entity_poly.pdbx_strand_id
1 'polypeptide(L)'
;MSYVVAIPDMLASAAADVAGIGSSVGAANTAAVGATTGVMAAADDEVSVAIAALFSGHGQAYQAISAQAAAFHDQFLRALTGAGGAYAAAEAANASPLQAAEQEVLAVINAPTNALLGRPLIGNGTDGLAGTGAPVVPGGSCGATVATADPARLARPGGAGGSGRPDRHRGAGGMGGAGGGAGGMGRPRPVGLGSLGPTGGAGGSGWAGADGAVGAAGTAGTSTSAGGVGGAGWDATAAGVLAATGGDGGDSGGGGAGGNGGAGGAGGHGSALFGADGANGNGGAGGAGGNPGAPGNGGTGGVGPDAATSGGMGGTGGDPGAVGGRGNSGAAGGAGAVAGASGAAGTIIAGNGGNGGAGGAGYAADGPAGPAIGNGGDGGHGGAGGFYGNGGAGGAGGNSAPGGGTGGNGGTGGDSGAMGSSGGRGGDGGVGTNGGAGGGGGNATSYGTANATGGAGGDGGTGSTGNGGSGGDGGNGGTGHGGGGGPGGTAINYGAGDAFGGAAGKGGTGVVGGNGGSGGAAYNYGTGNATGAGGSSGSGGAASVLNSASTATATSGSGGAGGDGTDGGNGGSGGFAFTFGTGNIIAGVGGDGGTGSTGVGGIGGSGGGADINNGASTVVPQGGAGGHGGDGATDGGAGGAGGFTEIDSSASVIAATGGAGGDGGSGGTGRGGTGGGGTGGGGTGGGGGVGINNGSGEAIGGAPGAGGTGAVGGDGGQGGAAYSYGTGDATGSAGAAGTAGTTGVGGTGGAGGAAYTLNGASTATATGGIGGNGGDGGTANGSNGGNGGAGGYASTTGTGTASAGNGGRGGDGTATGGTGGTGGVGGNAHAPAGSPVPGVGGKGGNPGPGGKPGPNGADGIAV
;
A
#
# COMPACT_ATOMS: atom_id res chain seq x y z
N MET A 1 -17.85 -9.35 22.39
CA MET A 1 -17.28 -8.05 22.81
C MET A 1 -16.55 -7.49 21.60
N SER A 2 -17.05 -6.42 20.99
CA SER A 2 -16.41 -5.80 19.83
C SER A 2 -15.18 -5.02 20.29
N TYR A 3 -14.00 -5.39 19.79
CA TYR A 3 -12.79 -4.59 20.01
C TYR A 3 -12.81 -3.42 19.01
N VAL A 4 -12.81 -2.20 19.53
CA VAL A 4 -12.63 -0.98 18.74
C VAL A 4 -11.15 -0.62 18.81
N VAL A 5 -10.46 -0.70 17.68
CA VAL A 5 -9.08 -0.23 17.52
C VAL A 5 -9.16 1.16 16.90
N ALA A 6 -8.74 2.18 17.64
CA ALA A 6 -8.65 3.56 17.16
C ALA A 6 -7.18 3.94 17.05
N ILE A 7 -6.71 4.25 15.84
CA ILE A 7 -5.36 4.72 15.57
C ILE A 7 -5.44 6.24 15.45
N PRO A 8 -4.92 7.03 16.41
CA PRO A 8 -5.11 8.48 16.43
C PRO A 8 -4.65 9.20 15.15
N ASP A 9 -3.56 8.72 14.53
CA ASP A 9 -3.03 9.27 13.28
C ASP A 9 -3.97 9.04 12.09
N MET A 10 -4.68 7.90 12.06
CA MET A 10 -5.69 7.62 11.03
C MET A 10 -6.93 8.51 11.20
N LEU A 11 -7.33 8.82 12.43
CA LEU A 11 -8.44 9.74 12.69
C LEU A 11 -8.06 11.18 12.31
N ALA A 12 -6.80 11.58 12.51
CA ALA A 12 -6.30 12.88 12.09
C ALA A 12 -6.24 13.00 10.56
N SER A 13 -5.78 11.97 9.86
CA SER A 13 -5.82 11.89 8.39
C SER A 13 -7.26 11.98 7.87
N ALA A 14 -8.17 11.17 8.43
CA ALA A 14 -9.57 11.19 8.03
C ALA A 14 -10.23 12.55 8.26
N ALA A 15 -9.89 13.26 9.34
CA ALA A 15 -10.39 14.62 9.56
C ALA A 15 -9.86 15.62 8.53
N ALA A 16 -8.62 15.47 8.07
CA ALA A 16 -8.05 16.30 7.01
C ALA A 16 -8.73 16.01 5.65
N ASP A 17 -8.98 14.74 5.34
CA ASP A 17 -9.65 14.33 4.11
C ASP A 17 -11.10 14.84 4.05
N VAL A 18 -11.83 14.70 5.16
CA VAL A 18 -13.20 15.20 5.27
C VAL A 18 -13.22 16.73 5.13
N ALA A 19 -12.26 17.45 5.70
CA ALA A 19 -12.14 18.91 5.52
C ALA A 19 -11.85 19.31 4.07
N GLY A 20 -11.03 18.52 3.36
CA GLY A 20 -10.81 18.68 1.93
C GLY A 20 -12.09 18.51 1.09
N ILE A 21 -12.93 17.53 1.44
CA ILE A 21 -14.23 17.31 0.80
C ILE A 21 -15.18 18.50 1.08
N GLY A 22 -15.25 18.99 2.33
CA GLY A 22 -16.06 20.16 2.67
C GLY A 22 -15.67 21.41 1.87
N SER A 23 -14.35 21.62 1.70
CA SER A 23 -13.81 22.74 0.93
C SER A 23 -14.16 22.64 -0.57
N SER A 24 -14.02 21.45 -1.17
CA SER A 24 -14.33 21.25 -2.59
C SER A 24 -15.82 21.43 -2.89
N VAL A 25 -16.68 20.88 -2.02
CA VAL A 25 -18.15 21.03 -2.13
C VAL A 25 -18.57 22.50 -1.93
N GLY A 26 -17.97 23.20 -0.96
CA GLY A 26 -18.24 24.63 -0.74
C GLY A 26 -17.82 25.50 -1.93
N ALA A 27 -16.68 25.21 -2.54
CA ALA A 27 -16.20 25.91 -3.74
C ALA A 27 -17.11 25.67 -4.95
N ALA A 28 -17.52 24.41 -5.17
CA ALA A 28 -18.43 24.04 -6.25
C ALA A 28 -19.81 24.73 -6.09
N ASN A 29 -20.35 24.74 -4.86
CA ASN A 29 -21.61 25.41 -4.58
C ASN A 29 -21.54 26.91 -4.85
N THR A 30 -20.45 27.56 -4.43
CA THR A 30 -20.21 29.00 -4.65
C THR A 30 -20.09 29.33 -6.14
N ALA A 31 -19.40 28.48 -6.92
CA ALA A 31 -19.28 28.65 -8.37
C ALA A 31 -20.63 28.50 -9.09
N ALA A 32 -21.51 27.61 -8.59
CA ALA A 32 -22.81 27.34 -9.21
C ALA A 32 -23.90 28.35 -8.86
N VAL A 33 -23.72 29.18 -7.81
CA VAL A 33 -24.74 30.17 -7.36
C VAL A 33 -25.25 31.03 -8.51
N GLY A 34 -24.34 31.67 -9.26
CA GLY A 34 -24.72 32.64 -10.29
C GLY A 34 -25.53 32.00 -11.43
N ALA A 35 -25.11 30.82 -11.88
CA ALA A 35 -25.76 30.11 -12.98
C ALA A 35 -27.11 29.49 -12.60
N THR A 36 -27.32 29.15 -11.33
CA THR A 36 -28.52 28.44 -10.85
C THR A 36 -29.59 29.35 -10.27
N THR A 37 -29.21 30.55 -9.81
CA THR A 37 -30.15 31.52 -9.20
C THR A 37 -30.48 32.70 -10.12
N GLY A 38 -29.71 32.90 -11.19
CA GLY A 38 -29.90 33.96 -12.18
C GLY A 38 -30.46 33.46 -13.52
N VAL A 39 -31.33 32.44 -13.52
CA VAL A 39 -31.87 31.89 -14.76
C VAL A 39 -32.79 32.92 -15.41
N MET A 40 -32.47 33.31 -16.64
CA MET A 40 -33.27 34.27 -17.42
C MET A 40 -34.35 33.55 -18.23
N ALA A 41 -35.48 34.22 -18.44
CA ALA A 41 -36.54 33.73 -19.32
C ALA A 41 -36.02 33.61 -20.76
N ALA A 42 -36.34 32.50 -21.43
CA ALA A 42 -35.92 32.25 -22.81
C ALA A 42 -36.64 33.15 -23.84
N ALA A 43 -37.84 33.64 -23.49
CA ALA A 43 -38.64 34.61 -24.24
C ALA A 43 -39.56 35.39 -23.28
N ASP A 44 -40.17 36.47 -23.77
CA ASP A 44 -41.05 37.36 -22.98
C ASP A 44 -42.46 36.78 -22.70
N ASP A 45 -42.68 35.49 -23.00
CA ASP A 45 -43.95 34.83 -22.70
C ASP A 45 -44.03 34.40 -21.22
N GLU A 46 -45.25 34.36 -20.70
CA GLU A 46 -45.53 34.05 -19.30
C GLU A 46 -45.04 32.65 -18.88
N VAL A 47 -44.96 31.69 -19.81
CA VAL A 47 -44.49 30.32 -19.52
C VAL A 47 -42.97 30.32 -19.35
N SER A 48 -42.22 30.96 -20.24
CA SER A 48 -40.77 31.11 -20.12
C SER A 48 -40.36 31.88 -18.86
N VAL A 49 -41.10 32.92 -18.50
CA VAL A 49 -40.89 33.68 -17.25
C VAL A 49 -41.17 32.82 -16.01
N ALA A 50 -42.28 32.06 -16.00
CA ALA A 50 -42.63 31.18 -14.89
C ALA A 50 -41.61 30.03 -14.71
N ILE A 51 -41.10 29.46 -15.79
CA ILE A 51 -40.09 28.40 -15.77
C ILE A 51 -38.75 28.93 -15.23
N ALA A 52 -38.32 30.11 -15.69
CA ALA A 52 -37.10 30.75 -15.19
C ALA A 52 -37.20 31.09 -13.69
N ALA A 53 -38.37 31.54 -13.23
CA ALA A 53 -38.64 31.80 -11.82
C ALA A 53 -38.63 30.51 -10.98
N LEU A 54 -39.18 29.41 -11.49
CA LEU A 54 -39.16 28.11 -10.81
C LEU A 54 -37.73 27.59 -10.61
N PHE A 55 -36.92 27.60 -11.68
CA PHE A 55 -35.53 27.12 -11.59
C PHE A 55 -34.64 28.03 -10.73
N SER A 56 -34.82 29.35 -10.83
CA SER A 56 -34.11 30.29 -9.95
C SER A 56 -34.51 30.12 -8.48
N GLY A 57 -35.79 29.85 -8.20
CA GLY A 57 -36.29 29.53 -6.86
C GLY A 57 -35.73 28.20 -6.32
N HIS A 58 -35.61 27.19 -7.17
CA HIS A 58 -35.00 25.91 -6.81
C HIS A 58 -33.50 26.07 -6.49
N GLY A 59 -32.77 26.86 -7.29
CA GLY A 59 -31.37 27.20 -7.02
C GLY A 59 -31.19 27.88 -5.66
N GLN A 60 -32.07 28.83 -5.31
CA GLN A 60 -32.02 29.50 -4.00
C GLN A 60 -32.30 28.55 -2.83
N ALA A 61 -33.27 27.64 -2.97
CA ALA A 61 -33.57 26.63 -1.95
C ALA A 61 -32.40 25.65 -1.75
N TYR A 62 -31.76 25.23 -2.85
CA TYR A 62 -30.58 24.37 -2.81
C TYR A 62 -29.39 25.04 -2.09
N GLN A 63 -29.17 26.34 -2.31
CA GLN A 63 -28.12 27.10 -1.62
C GLN A 63 -28.39 27.22 -0.10
N ALA A 64 -29.65 27.38 0.31
CA ALA A 64 -30.02 27.44 1.72
C ALA A 64 -29.77 26.10 2.46
N ILE A 65 -30.09 24.98 1.81
CA ILE A 65 -29.85 23.62 2.37
C ILE A 65 -28.34 23.33 2.39
N SER A 66 -27.62 23.73 1.35
CA SER A 66 -26.16 23.57 1.27
C SER A 66 -25.42 24.30 2.38
N ALA A 67 -25.89 25.48 2.79
CA ALA A 67 -25.34 26.20 3.94
C ALA A 67 -25.56 25.45 5.28
N GLN A 68 -26.71 24.76 5.44
CA GLN A 68 -26.97 23.93 6.62
C GLN A 68 -26.08 22.67 6.64
N ALA A 69 -25.88 22.05 5.48
CA ALA A 69 -24.99 20.90 5.33
C ALA A 69 -23.53 21.27 5.65
N ALA A 70 -23.06 22.44 5.23
CA ALA A 70 -21.73 22.94 5.57
C ALA A 70 -21.55 23.15 7.09
N ALA A 71 -22.56 23.72 7.76
CA ALA A 71 -22.51 23.90 9.21
C ALA A 71 -22.48 22.56 9.98
N PHE A 72 -23.22 21.56 9.50
CA PHE A 72 -23.18 20.20 10.06
C PHE A 72 -21.81 19.54 9.82
N HIS A 73 -21.27 19.69 8.62
CA HIS A 73 -19.95 19.18 8.25
C HIS A 73 -18.85 19.75 9.17
N ASP A 74 -18.88 21.05 9.47
CA ASP A 74 -17.94 21.68 10.42
C ASP A 74 -18.10 21.18 11.86
N GLN A 75 -19.32 20.80 12.27
CA GLN A 75 -19.55 20.17 13.59
C GLN A 75 -18.99 18.76 13.63
N PHE A 76 -19.18 17.98 12.56
CA PHE A 76 -18.65 16.64 12.43
C PHE A 76 -17.12 16.63 12.45
N LEU A 77 -16.47 17.54 11.72
CA LEU A 77 -15.01 17.70 11.74
C LEU A 77 -14.47 18.00 13.13
N ARG A 78 -15.09 18.95 13.84
CA ARG A 78 -14.68 19.29 15.21
C ARG A 78 -14.81 18.10 16.16
N ALA A 79 -15.85 17.28 16.03
CA ALA A 79 -16.03 16.07 16.82
C ALA A 79 -14.97 15.01 16.49
N LEU A 80 -14.65 14.83 15.21
CA LEU A 80 -13.67 13.84 14.74
C LEU A 80 -12.24 14.19 15.18
N THR A 81 -11.83 15.46 15.04
CA THR A 81 -10.53 15.95 15.54
C THR A 81 -10.45 15.85 17.07
N GLY A 82 -11.55 16.14 17.78
CA GLY A 82 -11.64 15.99 19.23
C GLY A 82 -11.47 14.53 19.70
N ALA A 83 -12.06 13.57 18.96
CA ALA A 83 -11.93 12.15 19.24
C ALA A 83 -10.48 11.66 19.04
N GLY A 84 -9.83 12.07 17.94
CA GLY A 84 -8.40 11.75 17.71
C GLY A 84 -7.49 12.20 18.85
N GLY A 85 -7.70 13.41 19.37
CA GLY A 85 -6.96 13.92 20.52
C GLY A 85 -7.21 13.15 21.83
N ALA A 86 -8.44 12.66 22.05
CA ALA A 86 -8.78 11.87 23.23
C ALA A 86 -8.13 10.48 23.23
N TYR A 87 -8.06 9.82 22.06
CA TYR A 87 -7.40 8.52 21.93
C TYR A 87 -5.87 8.62 22.06
N ALA A 88 -5.25 9.67 21.49
CA ALA A 88 -3.81 9.94 21.68
C ALA A 88 -3.46 10.21 23.16
N ALA A 89 -4.30 10.95 23.88
CA ALA A 89 -4.11 11.19 25.32
C ALA A 89 -4.24 9.91 26.15
N ALA A 90 -5.12 8.99 25.75
CA ALA A 90 -5.27 7.69 26.40
C ALA A 90 -4.04 6.78 26.18
N GLU A 91 -3.45 6.80 24.99
CA GLU A 91 -2.18 6.08 24.72
C GLU A 91 -1.02 6.63 25.56
N ALA A 92 -0.88 7.96 25.64
CA ALA A 92 0.15 8.60 26.44
C ALA A 92 0.02 8.29 27.95
N ALA A 93 -1.21 8.24 28.47
CA ALA A 93 -1.45 7.89 29.88
C ALA A 93 -1.06 6.43 30.19
N ASN A 94 -1.26 5.50 29.25
CA ASN A 94 -0.97 4.08 29.41
C ASN A 94 0.51 3.70 29.18
N ALA A 95 1.32 4.56 28.55
CA ALA A 95 2.76 4.32 28.36
C ALA A 95 3.61 4.57 29.63
N SER A 96 3.17 5.52 30.47
CA SER A 96 3.93 5.95 31.67
C SER A 96 4.18 4.85 32.73
N PRO A 97 3.24 3.93 33.02
CA PRO A 97 3.48 2.87 34.01
C PRO A 97 4.47 1.81 33.50
N LEU A 98 4.53 1.59 32.18
CA LEU A 98 5.40 0.60 31.56
C LEU A 98 6.87 1.08 31.55
N GLN A 99 7.10 2.37 31.30
CA GLN A 99 8.43 2.98 31.42
C GLN A 99 8.95 2.99 32.86
N ALA A 100 8.08 3.23 33.85
CA ALA A 100 8.46 3.19 35.26
C ALA A 100 8.87 1.77 35.71
N ALA A 101 8.16 0.74 35.24
CA ALA A 101 8.50 -0.65 35.49
C ALA A 101 9.85 -1.05 34.87
N GLU A 102 10.15 -0.58 33.66
CA GLU A 102 11.43 -0.82 33.00
C GLU A 102 12.61 -0.21 33.78
N GLN A 103 12.44 1.02 34.27
CA GLN A 103 13.46 1.72 35.06
C GLN A 103 13.73 1.04 36.40
N GLU A 104 12.70 0.49 37.04
CA GLU A 104 12.83 -0.27 38.28
C GLU A 104 13.58 -1.60 38.06
N VAL A 105 13.28 -2.32 36.98
CA VAL A 105 13.98 -3.55 36.60
C VAL A 105 15.45 -3.26 36.27
N LEU A 106 15.73 -2.19 35.52
CA LEU A 106 17.10 -1.76 35.21
C LEU A 106 17.87 -1.35 36.48
N ALA A 107 17.22 -0.70 37.44
CA ALA A 107 17.85 -0.34 38.72
C ALA A 107 18.26 -1.58 39.53
N VAL A 108 17.42 -2.63 39.55
CA VAL A 108 17.71 -3.90 40.23
C VAL A 108 18.87 -4.65 39.54
N ILE A 109 18.88 -4.69 38.21
CA ILE A 109 19.94 -5.36 37.44
C ILE A 109 21.28 -4.63 37.58
N ASN A 110 21.27 -3.29 37.64
CA ASN A 110 22.47 -2.47 37.74
C ASN A 110 23.00 -2.28 39.17
N ALA A 111 22.21 -2.61 40.20
CA ALA A 111 22.60 -2.41 41.60
C ALA A 111 23.89 -3.17 42.00
N PRO A 112 24.09 -4.45 41.64
CA PRO A 112 25.31 -5.19 41.99
C PRO A 112 26.58 -4.60 41.35
N THR A 113 26.49 -4.19 40.08
CA THR A 113 27.63 -3.62 39.35
C THR A 113 27.90 -2.18 39.73
N ASN A 114 26.89 -1.38 40.07
CA ASN A 114 27.09 -0.07 40.67
C ASN A 114 27.79 -0.17 42.03
N ALA A 115 27.42 -1.15 42.86
CA ALA A 115 28.06 -1.38 44.15
C ALA A 115 29.50 -1.90 44.03
N LEU A 116 29.78 -2.74 43.03
CA LEU A 116 31.08 -3.41 42.88
C LEU A 116 32.09 -2.64 42.02
N LEU A 117 31.61 -1.92 41.00
CA LEU A 117 32.44 -1.28 39.97
C LEU A 117 32.17 0.24 39.86
N GLY A 118 31.25 0.78 40.65
CA GLY A 118 30.86 2.19 40.60
C GLY A 118 30.21 2.61 39.27
N ARG A 119 29.72 1.65 38.48
CA ARG A 119 29.11 1.89 37.16
C ARG A 119 28.02 0.87 36.83
N PRO A 120 26.97 1.26 36.10
CA PRO A 120 25.90 0.35 35.70
C PRO A 120 26.41 -0.69 34.69
N LEU A 121 25.78 -1.87 34.69
CA LEU A 121 26.07 -2.96 33.74
C LEU A 121 25.37 -2.71 32.39
N ILE A 122 24.13 -2.23 32.45
CA ILE A 122 23.28 -1.86 31.31
C ILE A 122 22.94 -0.38 31.45
N GLY A 123 23.54 0.46 30.61
CA GLY A 123 23.39 1.92 30.61
C GLY A 123 24.72 2.64 30.42
N ASN A 124 24.67 3.93 30.14
CA ASN A 124 25.88 4.74 29.93
C ASN A 124 26.64 4.88 31.26
N GLY A 125 27.94 4.61 31.25
CA GLY A 125 28.82 4.84 32.41
C GLY A 125 28.96 6.34 32.74
N THR A 126 29.48 6.65 33.92
CA THR A 126 29.81 8.04 34.30
C THR A 126 30.85 8.64 33.35
N ASP A 127 30.58 9.81 32.77
CA ASP A 127 31.53 10.54 31.93
C ASP A 127 32.87 10.76 32.66
N GLY A 128 33.99 10.65 31.94
CA GLY A 128 35.30 10.97 32.48
C GLY A 128 35.40 12.44 32.91
N LEU A 129 36.13 12.73 33.99
CA LEU A 129 36.35 14.10 34.47
C LEU A 129 36.94 14.99 33.35
N ALA A 130 36.22 16.06 33.03
CA ALA A 130 36.56 16.98 31.95
C ALA A 130 38.00 17.52 32.08
N GLY A 131 38.79 17.34 31.01
CA GLY A 131 40.14 17.93 30.88
C GLY A 131 41.33 17.02 31.20
N THR A 132 41.14 15.72 31.44
CA THR A 132 42.25 14.82 31.84
C THR A 132 42.78 13.90 30.73
N GLY A 133 42.11 13.81 29.57
CA GLY A 133 42.60 13.03 28.42
C GLY A 133 42.73 11.51 28.66
N ALA A 134 42.15 10.95 29.73
CA ALA A 134 42.18 9.51 29.96
C ALA A 134 41.28 8.78 28.93
N PRO A 135 41.73 7.64 28.38
CA PRO A 135 41.01 6.94 27.32
C PRO A 135 39.68 6.36 27.82
N VAL A 136 38.65 6.48 26.99
CA VAL A 136 37.39 5.74 27.11
C VAL A 136 37.70 4.27 26.84
N VAL A 137 37.50 3.39 27.82
CA VAL A 137 37.63 1.94 27.60
C VAL A 137 36.28 1.42 27.06
N PRO A 138 36.22 0.77 25.88
CA PRO A 138 34.96 0.27 25.33
C PRO A 138 34.37 -0.83 26.22
N GLY A 139 33.13 -0.63 26.67
CA GLY A 139 32.32 -1.68 27.29
C GLY A 139 31.65 -2.54 26.22
N GLY A 140 31.85 -3.85 26.28
CA GLY A 140 31.36 -4.80 25.29
C GLY A 140 29.86 -5.15 25.39
N SER A 141 29.41 -5.72 24.27
CA SER A 141 28.16 -6.45 23.94
C SER A 141 26.89 -5.66 23.57
N CYS A 142 26.44 -6.02 22.36
CA CYS A 142 25.27 -5.62 21.58
C CYS A 142 23.93 -5.83 22.27
N GLY A 143 23.04 -4.85 22.16
CA GLY A 143 21.62 -4.93 22.52
C GLY A 143 20.88 -3.70 22.00
N ALA A 144 19.85 -3.92 21.19
CA ALA A 144 19.13 -2.93 20.40
C ALA A 144 18.55 -1.77 21.23
N THR A 145 18.95 -0.54 20.91
CA THR A 145 18.22 0.66 21.36
C THR A 145 16.98 0.85 20.49
N VAL A 146 15.80 0.54 21.05
CA VAL A 146 14.54 1.12 20.61
C VAL A 146 14.52 2.56 21.11
N ALA A 147 14.72 3.52 20.21
CA ALA A 147 14.43 4.91 20.48
C ALA A 147 12.90 5.10 20.42
N THR A 148 12.24 5.20 21.58
CA THR A 148 10.89 5.74 21.66
C THR A 148 10.97 7.26 21.65
N ALA A 149 10.31 7.88 20.66
CA ALA A 149 10.12 9.31 20.58
C ALA A 149 8.94 9.74 21.48
N ASP A 150 9.15 10.77 22.29
CA ASP A 150 8.12 11.47 23.08
C ASP A 150 7.37 12.48 22.16
N PRO A 151 6.03 12.42 22.04
CA PRO A 151 5.26 13.25 21.12
C PRO A 151 4.86 14.58 21.78
N ALA A 152 5.77 15.56 21.80
CA ALA A 152 5.39 16.93 22.15
C ALA A 152 6.19 18.05 21.45
N ARG A 153 6.96 17.77 20.39
CA ARG A 153 7.65 18.82 19.61
C ARG A 153 7.71 18.51 18.11
N LEU A 154 6.58 18.64 17.44
CA LEU A 154 6.55 18.83 15.98
C LEU A 154 6.50 20.33 15.66
N ALA A 155 7.67 20.96 15.67
CA ALA A 155 7.92 22.22 14.96
C ALA A 155 9.37 22.24 14.47
N ARG A 156 9.55 21.75 13.23
CA ARG A 156 10.67 21.94 12.29
C ARG A 156 12.05 21.34 12.65
N PRO A 157 12.69 20.54 11.79
CA PRO A 157 14.10 20.18 11.95
C PRO A 157 15.01 21.25 11.33
N GLY A 158 16.11 21.52 12.01
CA GLY A 158 17.22 22.32 11.52
C GLY A 158 18.31 22.46 12.57
N GLY A 159 19.39 21.71 12.40
CA GLY A 159 20.77 22.10 12.75
C GLY A 159 21.20 22.09 14.23
N ALA A 160 22.27 21.35 14.49
CA ALA A 160 22.91 21.13 15.77
C ALA A 160 23.66 22.35 16.38
N GLY A 161 23.80 22.32 17.72
CA GLY A 161 25.08 22.43 18.42
C GLY A 161 25.86 23.75 18.40
N GLY A 162 25.84 24.48 19.51
CA GLY A 162 26.82 25.52 19.84
C GLY A 162 26.72 25.96 21.29
N SER A 163 27.55 25.36 22.15
CA SER A 163 27.70 25.70 23.57
C SER A 163 28.03 27.18 23.80
N GLY A 164 27.27 27.83 24.67
CA GLY A 164 27.54 29.21 25.09
C GLY A 164 28.78 29.36 25.98
N ARG A 165 29.46 30.50 25.84
CA ARG A 165 30.07 31.23 26.96
C ARG A 165 29.77 32.73 26.82
N PRO A 166 29.66 33.46 27.94
CA PRO A 166 28.70 34.55 28.07
C PRO A 166 29.30 35.95 27.89
N ASP A 167 28.41 36.84 27.43
CA ASP A 167 28.28 38.27 27.72
C ASP A 167 29.53 39.11 28.01
N ARG A 168 29.74 40.12 27.14
CA ARG A 168 29.80 41.52 27.59
C ARG A 168 29.52 42.53 26.47
N HIS A 169 28.38 43.19 26.64
CA HIS A 169 28.06 44.60 26.40
C HIS A 169 28.61 45.38 25.17
N ARG A 170 27.65 45.82 24.35
CA ARG A 170 27.28 47.23 24.04
C ARG A 170 28.32 48.09 23.31
N GLY A 171 27.96 48.58 22.12
CA GLY A 171 28.55 49.82 21.59
C GLY A 171 28.28 50.07 20.10
N ALA A 172 27.46 51.08 19.82
CA ALA A 172 27.20 51.65 18.51
C ALA A 172 28.42 52.42 17.93
N GLY A 173 28.44 52.60 16.61
CA GLY A 173 29.00 53.80 15.97
C GLY A 173 29.96 53.59 14.81
N GLY A 174 29.69 54.28 13.69
CA GLY A 174 30.69 55.15 13.06
C GLY A 174 31.38 54.70 11.78
N MET A 175 30.88 55.22 10.65
CA MET A 175 31.60 55.93 9.56
C MET A 175 32.96 55.42 9.02
N GLY A 176 33.00 55.26 7.70
CA GLY A 176 33.98 55.96 6.84
C GLY A 176 34.95 55.09 6.03
N GLY A 177 35.18 55.49 4.77
CA GLY A 177 36.43 55.16 4.07
C GLY A 177 36.29 54.81 2.60
N ALA A 178 36.51 55.81 1.74
CA ALA A 178 36.56 55.72 0.28
C ALA A 178 37.94 55.27 -0.27
N GLY A 179 37.96 54.93 -1.56
CA GLY A 179 39.14 54.85 -2.44
C GLY A 179 39.35 53.44 -3.00
N GLY A 180 39.49 53.17 -4.30
CA GLY A 180 39.76 53.99 -5.47
C GLY A 180 40.71 53.18 -6.39
N GLY A 181 40.55 53.24 -7.72
CA GLY A 181 41.57 52.75 -8.65
C GLY A 181 41.04 52.09 -9.93
N ALA A 182 41.35 52.72 -11.06
CA ALA A 182 40.81 52.48 -12.40
C ALA A 182 41.69 51.58 -13.30
N GLY A 183 41.12 51.19 -14.45
CA GLY A 183 41.82 50.71 -15.67
C GLY A 183 41.18 49.43 -16.21
N GLY A 184 40.82 49.26 -17.48
CA GLY A 184 41.04 50.00 -18.72
C GLY A 184 40.26 49.30 -19.86
N MET A 185 40.19 49.97 -21.00
CA MET A 185 39.24 49.81 -22.11
C MET A 185 39.32 48.51 -22.93
N GLY A 186 38.20 48.12 -23.52
CA GLY A 186 38.16 47.24 -24.70
C GLY A 186 36.75 46.84 -25.17
N ARG A 187 36.10 47.67 -25.98
CA ARG A 187 34.89 47.29 -26.75
C ARG A 187 35.31 46.81 -28.14
N PRO A 188 34.55 45.88 -28.76
CA PRO A 188 34.16 46.07 -30.15
C PRO A 188 32.63 46.08 -30.34
N ARG A 189 32.21 46.71 -31.44
CA ARG A 189 30.82 46.89 -31.90
C ARG A 189 30.36 45.71 -32.77
N PRO A 190 29.04 45.44 -32.88
CA PRO A 190 28.47 44.33 -33.64
C PRO A 190 28.17 44.73 -35.10
N VAL A 191 28.23 43.79 -36.06
CA VAL A 191 27.16 43.40 -37.03
C VAL A 191 27.62 42.26 -37.94
N GLY A 192 26.71 41.33 -38.24
CA GLY A 192 26.87 40.30 -39.28
C GLY A 192 25.67 39.37 -39.36
N LEU A 193 24.57 39.86 -39.96
CA LEU A 193 23.34 39.11 -40.23
C LEU A 193 23.58 38.12 -41.39
N GLY A 194 23.35 36.82 -41.15
CA GLY A 194 23.39 35.76 -42.15
C GLY A 194 22.34 34.69 -41.84
N SER A 195 21.42 34.50 -42.78
CA SER A 195 20.22 33.66 -42.71
C SER A 195 20.49 32.16 -42.52
N LEU A 196 19.93 31.56 -41.47
CA LEU A 196 19.59 30.14 -41.35
C LEU A 196 18.24 30.03 -40.61
N GLY A 197 17.42 29.06 -41.01
CA GLY A 197 16.00 28.91 -40.63
C GLY A 197 15.72 28.74 -39.14
N PRO A 198 14.43 28.78 -38.72
CA PRO A 198 14.07 28.82 -37.31
C PRO A 198 14.21 27.43 -36.68
N THR A 199 15.40 27.10 -36.20
CA THR A 199 15.58 26.16 -35.08
C THR A 199 15.47 26.96 -33.79
N GLY A 200 14.56 26.57 -32.88
CA GLY A 200 14.36 27.21 -31.59
C GLY A 200 15.68 27.31 -30.81
N GLY A 201 16.09 28.53 -30.48
CA GLY A 201 17.34 28.80 -29.79
C GLY A 201 17.23 28.55 -28.29
N ALA A 202 18.29 27.98 -27.70
CA ALA A 202 18.48 27.88 -26.26
C ALA A 202 18.53 29.29 -25.63
N GLY A 203 17.82 29.50 -24.52
CA GLY A 203 17.89 30.73 -23.74
C GLY A 203 19.30 30.98 -23.21
N GLY A 204 19.85 32.16 -23.48
CA GLY A 204 21.20 32.55 -23.07
C GLY A 204 21.33 32.86 -21.57
N SER A 205 22.52 32.61 -21.02
CA SER A 205 22.90 32.93 -19.65
C SER A 205 23.09 34.45 -19.45
N GLY A 206 22.32 35.05 -18.54
CA GLY A 206 22.47 36.46 -18.17
C GLY A 206 23.53 36.70 -17.10
N TRP A 207 24.28 37.81 -17.18
CA TRP A 207 25.27 38.23 -16.17
C TRP A 207 24.68 39.20 -15.11
N ALA A 208 24.59 38.69 -13.88
CA ALA A 208 24.71 39.25 -12.51
C ALA A 208 24.13 40.61 -12.07
N GLY A 209 23.27 40.52 -11.04
CA GLY A 209 23.23 41.36 -9.82
C GLY A 209 23.03 40.44 -8.60
N ALA A 210 23.36 40.87 -7.37
CA ALA A 210 23.46 40.03 -6.16
C ALA A 210 22.13 39.45 -5.61
N ASP A 211 21.02 39.68 -6.31
CA ASP A 211 19.71 39.13 -6.00
C ASP A 211 19.41 38.07 -7.08
N GLY A 212 19.20 36.81 -6.68
CA GLY A 212 19.18 35.63 -7.54
C GLY A 212 18.44 35.80 -8.88
N ALA A 213 19.11 35.47 -9.98
CA ALA A 213 18.52 35.50 -11.31
C ALA A 213 17.70 34.23 -11.60
N VAL A 214 16.47 34.41 -12.07
CA VAL A 214 15.60 33.36 -12.61
C VAL A 214 16.11 32.93 -13.99
N GLY A 215 16.23 31.62 -14.25
CA GLY A 215 16.58 31.11 -15.59
C GLY A 215 15.60 31.60 -16.66
N ALA A 216 16.09 31.94 -17.88
CA ALA A 216 15.23 32.44 -18.95
C ALA A 216 14.23 31.37 -19.42
N ALA A 217 12.96 31.78 -19.58
CA ALA A 217 11.89 30.91 -20.07
C ALA A 217 12.16 30.43 -21.52
N GLY A 218 11.80 29.17 -21.80
CA GLY A 218 11.89 28.60 -23.15
C GLY A 218 10.97 29.32 -24.16
N THR A 219 11.37 29.37 -25.44
CA THR A 219 10.54 29.98 -26.49
C THR A 219 9.37 29.08 -26.89
N ALA A 220 8.20 29.67 -27.17
CA ALA A 220 7.01 28.93 -27.61
C ALA A 220 7.21 28.30 -29.00
N GLY A 221 6.78 27.05 -29.17
CA GLY A 221 6.85 26.34 -30.46
C GLY A 221 5.86 26.89 -31.49
N THR A 222 6.16 26.73 -32.78
CA THR A 222 5.19 26.96 -33.87
C THR A 222 4.30 25.73 -34.08
N SER A 223 3.30 25.80 -34.97
CA SER A 223 2.11 24.93 -35.08
C SER A 223 2.30 23.41 -35.21
N THR A 224 3.52 22.88 -35.10
CA THR A 224 3.83 21.45 -35.09
C THR A 224 5.05 21.07 -34.23
N SER A 225 5.65 21.98 -33.46
CA SER A 225 6.92 21.76 -32.73
C SER A 225 6.75 21.82 -31.20
N ALA A 226 7.48 20.96 -30.48
CA ALA A 226 7.59 21.00 -29.00
C ALA A 226 8.02 22.38 -28.50
N GLY A 227 7.52 22.80 -27.33
CA GLY A 227 7.97 24.03 -26.66
C GLY A 227 9.45 23.94 -26.22
N GLY A 228 10.16 25.06 -26.21
CA GLY A 228 11.58 25.09 -25.82
C GLY A 228 11.81 24.70 -24.36
N VAL A 229 12.93 24.02 -24.07
CA VAL A 229 13.37 23.68 -22.71
C VAL A 229 13.63 24.97 -21.91
N GLY A 230 13.22 25.02 -20.64
CA GLY A 230 13.54 26.14 -19.75
C GLY A 230 15.04 26.21 -19.43
N GLY A 231 15.61 27.40 -19.30
CA GLY A 231 17.05 27.56 -19.00
C GLY A 231 17.44 26.95 -17.65
N ALA A 232 18.65 26.40 -17.51
CA ALA A 232 19.16 25.94 -16.22
C ALA A 232 19.31 27.09 -15.21
N GLY A 233 19.11 26.81 -13.92
CA GLY A 233 19.33 27.74 -12.81
C GLY A 233 20.81 28.09 -12.63
N TRP A 234 21.09 29.20 -11.93
CA TRP A 234 22.47 29.68 -11.73
C TRP A 234 23.25 28.79 -10.75
N ASP A 235 24.39 28.24 -11.19
CA ASP A 235 25.34 27.47 -10.37
C ASP A 235 26.35 28.40 -9.67
N ALA A 236 26.24 28.52 -8.35
CA ALA A 236 27.09 29.37 -7.53
C ALA A 236 28.54 28.86 -7.43
N THR A 237 28.77 27.57 -7.68
CA THR A 237 30.09 26.92 -7.58
C THR A 237 31.02 27.38 -8.70
N ALA A 238 30.49 27.62 -9.89
CA ALA A 238 31.24 28.09 -11.06
C ALA A 238 31.68 29.57 -10.97
N ALA A 239 31.06 30.36 -10.09
CA ALA A 239 31.25 31.81 -10.02
C ALA A 239 32.19 32.29 -8.90
N GLY A 240 32.61 31.41 -7.97
CA GLY A 240 33.52 31.75 -6.87
C GLY A 240 32.98 32.81 -5.89
N VAL A 241 31.65 33.00 -5.85
CA VAL A 241 30.98 34.01 -5.01
C VAL A 241 30.69 33.43 -3.62
N LEU A 242 31.06 34.16 -2.56
CA LEU A 242 30.86 33.74 -1.18
C LEU A 242 29.36 33.74 -0.79
N ALA A 243 28.88 32.64 -0.21
CA ALA A 243 27.53 32.49 0.38
C ALA A 243 26.34 32.71 -0.58
N ALA A 244 26.51 32.45 -1.87
CA ALA A 244 25.43 32.53 -2.85
C ALA A 244 24.50 31.30 -2.81
N THR A 245 23.18 31.54 -2.80
CA THR A 245 22.15 30.53 -3.05
C THR A 245 22.10 30.21 -4.55
N GLY A 246 21.94 28.92 -4.90
CA GLY A 246 21.72 28.53 -6.29
C GLY A 246 20.44 29.16 -6.85
N GLY A 247 20.44 29.57 -8.12
CA GLY A 247 19.24 30.13 -8.75
C GLY A 247 18.24 29.03 -9.14
N ASP A 248 16.94 29.32 -9.10
CA ASP A 248 15.90 28.39 -9.58
C ASP A 248 16.03 28.10 -11.08
N GLY A 249 15.70 26.88 -11.50
CA GLY A 249 15.62 26.50 -12.91
C GLY A 249 14.51 27.26 -13.63
N GLY A 250 14.74 27.69 -14.87
CA GLY A 250 13.76 28.41 -15.67
C GLY A 250 12.57 27.54 -16.10
N ASP A 251 11.38 28.14 -16.16
CA ASP A 251 10.17 27.51 -16.68
C ASP A 251 10.32 27.16 -18.17
N SER A 252 9.70 26.06 -18.59
CA SER A 252 9.67 25.67 -19.99
C SER A 252 8.75 26.52 -20.86
N GLY A 253 9.00 26.57 -22.17
CA GLY A 253 8.10 27.19 -23.13
C GLY A 253 6.88 26.29 -23.40
N GLY A 254 5.70 26.89 -23.57
CA GLY A 254 4.48 26.19 -24.00
C GLY A 254 4.62 25.57 -25.40
N GLY A 255 3.98 24.42 -25.62
CA GLY A 255 3.89 23.78 -26.93
C GLY A 255 3.03 24.58 -27.91
N GLY A 256 3.34 24.49 -29.22
CA GLY A 256 2.46 25.00 -30.27
C GLY A 256 1.12 24.24 -30.34
N ALA A 257 0.24 24.60 -31.28
CA ALA A 257 -1.03 23.89 -31.50
C ALA A 257 -0.78 22.37 -31.69
N GLY A 258 -1.34 21.55 -30.80
CA GLY A 258 -1.11 20.09 -30.79
C GLY A 258 0.29 19.62 -30.39
N GLY A 259 1.16 20.48 -29.84
CA GLY A 259 2.51 20.14 -29.36
C GLY A 259 2.59 19.93 -27.84
N ASN A 260 3.51 19.08 -27.39
CA ASN A 260 3.82 18.88 -25.97
C ASN A 260 4.44 20.16 -25.35
N GLY A 261 4.10 20.49 -24.10
CA GLY A 261 4.83 21.50 -23.31
C GLY A 261 6.30 21.11 -23.13
N GLY A 262 7.21 22.08 -23.03
CA GLY A 262 8.64 21.82 -22.83
C GLY A 262 8.95 21.23 -21.45
N ALA A 263 10.18 20.72 -21.27
CA ALA A 263 10.71 20.27 -19.98
C ALA A 263 11.19 21.46 -19.14
N GLY A 264 10.86 21.49 -17.84
CA GLY A 264 11.37 22.51 -16.90
C GLY A 264 12.89 22.43 -16.72
N GLY A 265 13.56 23.56 -16.47
CA GLY A 265 15.03 23.62 -16.29
C GLY A 265 15.49 23.01 -14.96
N ALA A 266 16.71 22.48 -14.91
CA ALA A 266 17.34 22.01 -13.67
C ALA A 266 17.64 23.19 -12.71
N GLY A 267 17.42 23.01 -11.40
CA GLY A 267 17.77 23.99 -10.37
C GLY A 267 19.29 24.13 -10.18
N GLY A 268 19.77 25.31 -9.79
CA GLY A 268 21.19 25.58 -9.57
C GLY A 268 21.72 25.14 -8.20
N HIS A 269 23.02 24.89 -8.09
CA HIS A 269 23.71 24.45 -6.85
C HIS A 269 24.21 25.63 -6.00
N GLY A 270 24.12 25.51 -4.67
CA GLY A 270 24.76 26.39 -3.69
C GLY A 270 26.26 26.08 -3.48
N SER A 271 27.03 27.08 -3.06
CA SER A 271 28.50 26.98 -2.89
C SER A 271 28.92 26.33 -1.56
N ALA A 272 29.72 25.26 -1.61
CA ALA A 272 30.19 24.48 -0.44
C ALA A 272 31.53 24.97 0.17
N LEU A 273 32.08 26.11 -0.26
CA LEU A 273 33.49 26.41 -0.02
C LEU A 273 33.82 26.75 1.45
N PHE A 274 32.89 27.24 2.29
CA PHE A 274 33.08 27.38 3.75
C PHE A 274 31.74 27.37 4.56
N GLY A 275 31.35 26.21 5.10
CA GLY A 275 30.74 26.12 6.44
C GLY A 275 29.21 26.20 6.62
N ALA A 276 28.40 26.50 5.60
CA ALA A 276 26.96 26.22 5.62
C ALA A 276 26.45 26.15 4.18
N ASP A 277 25.76 25.06 3.82
CA ASP A 277 25.15 24.90 2.49
C ASP A 277 24.21 26.09 2.21
N GLY A 278 24.48 26.84 1.14
CA GLY A 278 23.47 27.75 0.58
C GLY A 278 22.31 26.91 0.01
N ALA A 279 21.07 27.33 0.21
CA ALA A 279 19.90 26.61 -0.33
C ALA A 279 20.04 26.36 -1.83
N ASN A 280 19.82 25.12 -2.26
CA ASN A 280 19.80 24.72 -3.67
C ASN A 280 18.51 25.22 -4.33
N GLY A 281 18.60 25.64 -5.60
CA GLY A 281 17.44 26.13 -6.36
C GLY A 281 16.51 24.98 -6.77
N ASN A 282 15.21 25.22 -6.83
CA ASN A 282 14.23 24.19 -7.19
C ASN A 282 14.28 23.88 -8.71
N GLY A 283 14.00 22.63 -9.10
CA GLY A 283 13.78 22.26 -10.50
C GLY A 283 12.49 22.89 -11.04
N GLY A 284 12.52 23.40 -12.28
CA GLY A 284 11.40 24.12 -12.90
C GLY A 284 10.19 23.23 -13.19
N ALA A 285 8.99 23.82 -13.16
CA ALA A 285 7.74 23.16 -13.50
C ALA A 285 7.63 22.88 -15.01
N GLY A 286 7.07 21.72 -15.38
CA GLY A 286 6.74 21.39 -16.77
C GLY A 286 5.65 22.32 -17.32
N GLY A 287 5.80 22.78 -18.57
CA GLY A 287 4.92 23.80 -19.17
C GLY A 287 3.51 23.32 -19.48
N ALA A 288 2.54 24.25 -19.53
CA ALA A 288 1.16 23.95 -19.90
C ALA A 288 1.02 23.45 -21.35
N GLY A 289 0.05 22.54 -21.58
CA GLY A 289 -0.30 22.03 -22.91
C GLY A 289 -0.89 23.09 -23.85
N GLY A 290 -0.71 22.90 -25.16
CA GLY A 290 -1.04 23.85 -26.23
C GLY A 290 -2.55 24.12 -26.50
N ASN A 291 -2.78 25.19 -27.28
CA ASN A 291 -4.08 25.79 -27.66
C ASN A 291 -4.81 25.07 -28.83
N PRO A 292 -6.10 25.40 -29.13
CA PRO A 292 -7.13 24.45 -29.58
C PRO A 292 -7.06 24.02 -31.05
N GLY A 293 -7.42 22.75 -31.26
CA GLY A 293 -7.44 22.00 -32.53
C GLY A 293 -6.98 20.55 -32.30
N ALA A 294 -6.06 20.36 -31.35
CA ALA A 294 -5.69 19.09 -30.75
C ALA A 294 -5.23 19.35 -29.29
N PRO A 295 -5.65 18.55 -28.31
CA PRO A 295 -5.23 18.69 -26.91
C PRO A 295 -3.71 18.61 -26.74
N GLY A 296 -3.13 19.46 -25.89
CA GLY A 296 -1.72 19.39 -25.52
C GLY A 296 -1.48 18.69 -24.19
N ASN A 297 -0.46 17.84 -24.10
CA ASN A 297 -0.03 17.18 -22.87
C ASN A 297 0.68 18.18 -21.92
N GLY A 298 0.58 17.98 -20.61
CA GLY A 298 1.36 18.73 -19.62
C GLY A 298 2.88 18.47 -19.76
N GLY A 299 3.71 19.44 -19.40
CA GLY A 299 5.16 19.35 -19.52
C GLY A 299 5.81 18.44 -18.46
N THR A 300 7.02 17.96 -18.72
CA THR A 300 7.75 17.09 -17.78
C THR A 300 8.43 17.91 -16.68
N GLY A 301 8.37 17.44 -15.43
CA GLY A 301 9.10 18.09 -14.32
C GLY A 301 10.63 17.98 -14.47
N GLY A 302 11.36 18.96 -13.92
CA GLY A 302 12.84 18.96 -13.94
C GLY A 302 13.48 17.88 -13.05
N VAL A 303 14.74 17.51 -13.30
CA VAL A 303 15.51 16.56 -12.45
C VAL A 303 15.90 17.23 -11.13
N GLY A 304 15.82 16.49 -10.01
CA GLY A 304 16.25 16.98 -8.69
C GLY A 304 17.75 17.31 -8.67
N PRO A 305 18.19 18.47 -8.11
CA PRO A 305 19.59 18.89 -8.15
C PRO A 305 20.50 18.14 -7.15
N ASP A 306 19.96 17.47 -6.14
CA ASP A 306 20.72 16.73 -5.12
C ASP A 306 19.89 15.62 -4.43
N ALA A 307 20.51 14.90 -3.50
CA ALA A 307 19.88 13.79 -2.75
C ALA A 307 18.78 14.22 -1.76
N ALA A 308 18.68 15.51 -1.41
CA ALA A 308 17.70 16.03 -0.46
C ALA A 308 16.48 16.67 -1.16
N THR A 309 16.53 16.83 -2.49
CA THR A 309 15.54 17.55 -3.28
C THR A 309 14.93 16.61 -4.33
N SER A 310 13.61 16.40 -4.28
CA SER A 310 12.90 15.54 -5.23
C SER A 310 12.89 16.13 -6.66
N GLY A 311 12.71 15.26 -7.66
CA GLY A 311 12.42 15.69 -9.03
C GLY A 311 11.14 16.54 -9.10
N GLY A 312 11.10 17.52 -9.99
CA GLY A 312 9.95 18.40 -10.18
C GLY A 312 8.70 17.63 -10.61
N MET A 313 7.51 18.11 -10.23
CA MET A 313 6.24 17.49 -10.65
C MET A 313 5.96 17.74 -12.15
N GLY A 314 5.28 16.80 -12.81
CA GLY A 314 4.77 16.97 -14.18
C GLY A 314 3.58 17.94 -14.23
N GLY A 315 3.47 18.74 -15.29
CA GLY A 315 2.36 19.67 -15.50
C GLY A 315 1.03 18.95 -15.77
N THR A 316 -0.12 19.55 -15.44
CA THR A 316 -1.45 18.96 -15.74
C THR A 316 -1.80 19.06 -17.23
N GLY A 317 -2.60 18.12 -17.75
CA GLY A 317 -3.06 18.12 -19.14
C GLY A 317 -4.17 19.15 -19.43
N GLY A 318 -4.22 19.70 -20.64
CA GLY A 318 -5.18 20.75 -21.00
C GLY A 318 -6.55 20.24 -21.50
N ASP A 319 -7.64 20.96 -21.19
CA ASP A 319 -9.01 20.60 -21.57
C ASP A 319 -9.56 21.24 -22.86
N PRO A 320 -10.38 20.53 -23.66
CA PRO A 320 -11.06 21.14 -24.81
C PRO A 320 -12.25 22.03 -24.39
N GLY A 321 -12.14 23.33 -24.69
CA GLY A 321 -13.26 24.19 -25.07
C GLY A 321 -14.30 24.62 -24.03
N ALA A 322 -13.89 25.23 -22.91
CA ALA A 322 -14.79 26.09 -22.12
C ALA A 322 -14.18 27.46 -21.81
N VAL A 323 -15.02 28.50 -21.79
CA VAL A 323 -14.66 29.90 -21.48
C VAL A 323 -14.16 30.01 -20.04
N GLY A 324 -13.09 30.78 -19.83
CA GLY A 324 -12.36 30.89 -18.56
C GLY A 324 -13.22 31.19 -17.33
N GLY A 325 -13.49 30.15 -16.56
CA GLY A 325 -13.36 30.17 -15.11
C GLY A 325 -12.05 29.45 -14.77
N ARG A 326 -11.28 29.98 -13.82
CA ARG A 326 -10.05 29.32 -13.33
C ARG A 326 -10.39 27.87 -13.01
N GLY A 327 -9.76 26.91 -13.70
CA GLY A 327 -9.55 25.61 -13.06
C GLY A 327 -8.74 25.91 -11.81
N ASN A 328 -9.15 25.39 -10.65
CA ASN A 328 -8.33 25.50 -9.46
C ASN A 328 -6.94 24.97 -9.83
N SER A 329 -5.96 25.86 -9.73
CA SER A 329 -4.54 25.55 -9.85
C SER A 329 -4.24 24.24 -9.12
N GLY A 330 -3.61 23.30 -9.80
CA GLY A 330 -2.79 22.32 -9.09
C GLY A 330 -1.90 23.10 -8.13
N ALA A 331 -1.92 22.74 -6.84
CA ALA A 331 -1.17 23.45 -5.83
C ALA A 331 0.31 23.56 -6.27
N ALA A 332 0.89 24.74 -6.11
CA ALA A 332 2.32 24.94 -6.25
C ALA A 332 3.05 23.87 -5.42
N GLY A 333 3.92 23.08 -6.06
CA GLY A 333 4.80 22.14 -5.38
C GLY A 333 5.78 22.90 -4.50
N GLY A 334 5.46 23.03 -3.22
CA GLY A 334 6.32 23.68 -2.23
C GLY A 334 6.40 25.20 -2.33
N ALA A 335 7.09 25.81 -1.35
CA ALA A 335 7.29 27.25 -1.28
C ALA A 335 8.20 27.74 -2.42
N GLY A 336 7.59 28.29 -3.47
CA GLY A 336 8.29 28.98 -4.57
C GLY A 336 7.85 28.61 -6.00
N ALA A 337 7.06 27.55 -6.20
CA ALA A 337 6.61 27.18 -7.55
C ALA A 337 5.52 28.14 -8.09
N VAL A 338 5.65 28.60 -9.34
CA VAL A 338 4.65 29.41 -10.05
C VAL A 338 3.86 28.51 -11.01
N ALA A 339 2.54 28.64 -11.00
CA ALA A 339 1.66 27.90 -11.90
C ALA A 339 1.87 28.32 -13.37
N GLY A 340 1.92 27.34 -14.29
CA GLY A 340 1.98 27.60 -15.73
C GLY A 340 0.77 28.40 -16.24
N ALA A 341 0.99 29.27 -17.24
CA ALA A 341 -0.02 30.18 -17.77
C ALA A 341 -1.12 29.46 -18.58
N SER A 342 -2.35 29.97 -18.50
CA SER A 342 -3.54 29.45 -19.19
C SER A 342 -3.57 29.71 -20.70
N GLY A 343 -4.00 28.70 -21.47
CA GLY A 343 -4.29 28.78 -22.90
C GLY A 343 -5.57 29.57 -23.26
N ALA A 344 -5.74 29.89 -24.55
CA ALA A 344 -6.87 30.64 -25.12
C ALA A 344 -7.98 29.73 -25.68
N ALA A 345 -9.23 30.22 -25.70
CA ALA A 345 -10.44 29.45 -25.99
C ALA A 345 -10.60 28.94 -27.46
N GLY A 346 -11.24 27.77 -27.64
CA GLY A 346 -11.66 27.20 -28.94
C GLY A 346 -12.70 26.07 -28.82
N THR A 347 -13.14 25.49 -29.95
CA THR A 347 -14.28 24.55 -30.08
C THR A 347 -13.98 23.09 -29.67
N ILE A 348 -14.96 22.38 -29.06
CA ILE A 348 -14.85 21.00 -28.54
C ILE A 348 -14.88 19.93 -29.64
N ILE A 349 -13.94 18.98 -29.61
CA ILE A 349 -14.03 17.65 -30.24
C ILE A 349 -14.03 16.61 -29.11
N ALA A 350 -15.11 15.85 -28.97
CA ALA A 350 -15.23 14.80 -27.95
C ALA A 350 -14.16 13.70 -28.16
N GLY A 351 -13.49 13.28 -27.08
CA GLY A 351 -12.49 12.19 -27.10
C GLY A 351 -11.01 12.61 -27.17
N ASN A 352 -10.72 13.92 -27.20
CA ASN A 352 -9.36 14.45 -27.34
C ASN A 352 -9.02 15.43 -26.20
N GLY A 353 -8.88 14.98 -24.94
CA GLY A 353 -8.32 15.78 -23.83
C GLY A 353 -6.80 15.63 -23.69
N GLY A 354 -6.14 16.61 -23.06
CA GLY A 354 -4.69 16.59 -22.84
C GLY A 354 -4.31 15.70 -21.67
N ASN A 355 -3.31 14.83 -21.86
CA ASN A 355 -2.82 13.97 -20.79
C ASN A 355 -1.95 14.77 -19.80
N GLY A 356 -1.89 14.32 -18.56
CA GLY A 356 -0.94 14.83 -17.59
C GLY A 356 0.51 14.61 -18.04
N GLY A 357 1.39 15.54 -17.67
CA GLY A 357 2.83 15.48 -17.91
C GLY A 357 3.52 14.52 -16.97
N ALA A 358 4.67 13.98 -17.39
CA ALA A 358 5.43 13.07 -16.54
C ALA A 358 6.17 13.81 -15.40
N GLY A 359 6.25 13.21 -14.23
CA GLY A 359 7.12 13.68 -13.16
C GLY A 359 8.59 13.62 -13.54
N GLY A 360 9.40 14.53 -13.01
CA GLY A 360 10.85 14.57 -13.22
C GLY A 360 11.57 13.45 -12.47
N ALA A 361 12.68 12.95 -13.00
CA ALA A 361 13.48 11.94 -12.31
C ALA A 361 14.17 12.53 -11.06
N GLY A 362 14.38 11.68 -10.05
CA GLY A 362 15.15 12.02 -8.86
C GLY A 362 16.66 12.09 -9.14
N TYR A 363 17.39 12.72 -8.22
CA TYR A 363 18.84 12.89 -8.34
C TYR A 363 19.61 11.57 -8.33
N ALA A 364 20.44 11.34 -9.34
CA ALA A 364 21.31 10.16 -9.42
C ALA A 364 22.70 10.46 -8.84
N ALA A 365 23.01 9.87 -7.68
CA ALA A 365 24.26 10.07 -6.96
C ALA A 365 25.43 9.22 -7.50
N ASP A 366 25.21 8.37 -8.51
CA ASP A 366 26.19 7.51 -9.19
C ASP A 366 26.92 8.18 -10.37
N GLY A 367 26.66 9.47 -10.62
CA GLY A 367 27.29 10.22 -11.69
C GLY A 367 28.80 10.50 -11.49
N PRO A 368 29.54 10.87 -12.56
CA PRO A 368 30.99 11.11 -12.51
C PRO A 368 31.44 12.30 -11.64
N ALA A 369 30.50 13.15 -11.21
CA ALA A 369 30.71 14.24 -10.23
C ALA A 369 30.02 13.97 -8.88
N GLY A 370 29.47 12.75 -8.68
CA GLY A 370 28.72 12.36 -7.50
C GLY A 370 29.60 12.12 -6.26
N PRO A 371 29.00 12.15 -5.06
CA PRO A 371 29.73 11.88 -3.83
C PRO A 371 30.19 10.42 -3.76
N ALA A 372 31.23 10.12 -3.00
CA ALA A 372 31.72 8.75 -2.82
C ALA A 372 30.69 7.85 -2.08
N ILE A 373 29.88 8.44 -1.19
CA ILE A 373 28.78 7.80 -0.45
C ILE A 373 27.61 8.79 -0.46
N GLY A 374 26.38 8.34 -0.76
CA GLY A 374 25.21 9.23 -0.85
C GLY A 374 23.95 8.54 -1.37
N ASN A 375 22.78 9.01 -0.94
CA ASN A 375 21.48 8.49 -1.37
C ASN A 375 21.07 9.05 -2.74
N GLY A 376 20.22 8.33 -3.47
CA GLY A 376 19.52 8.87 -4.62
C GLY A 376 18.29 9.69 -4.22
N GLY A 377 17.95 10.70 -5.00
CA GLY A 377 16.78 11.57 -4.75
C GLY A 377 15.47 10.95 -5.23
N ASP A 378 14.33 11.38 -4.68
CA ASP A 378 13.01 10.86 -5.08
C ASP A 378 12.54 11.43 -6.44
N GLY A 379 11.78 10.64 -7.19
CA GLY A 379 11.13 11.06 -8.43
C GLY A 379 9.89 11.92 -8.19
N GLY A 380 9.61 12.83 -9.12
CA GLY A 380 8.46 13.74 -9.07
C GLY A 380 7.14 13.06 -9.43
N HIS A 381 6.02 13.63 -8.98
CA HIS A 381 4.69 13.10 -9.30
C HIS A 381 4.29 13.41 -10.76
N GLY A 382 3.55 12.50 -11.39
CA GLY A 382 2.89 12.74 -12.67
C GLY A 382 1.73 13.72 -12.54
N GLY A 383 1.52 14.54 -13.56
CA GLY A 383 0.42 15.50 -13.60
C GLY A 383 -0.93 14.81 -13.79
N ALA A 384 -2.01 15.39 -13.28
CA ALA A 384 -3.36 14.93 -13.59
C ALA A 384 -3.73 15.19 -15.06
N GLY A 385 -4.53 14.31 -15.66
CA GLY A 385 -5.16 14.57 -16.95
C GLY A 385 -6.18 15.71 -16.88
N GLY A 386 -6.44 16.39 -18.00
CA GLY A 386 -7.63 17.23 -18.13
C GLY A 386 -8.91 16.37 -18.03
N PHE A 387 -10.10 16.96 -17.88
CA PHE A 387 -11.41 16.28 -17.95
C PHE A 387 -11.51 15.07 -18.88
N TYR A 388 -10.92 15.09 -20.09
CA TYR A 388 -10.91 13.94 -21.03
C TYR A 388 -9.55 13.24 -21.16
N GLY A 389 -8.53 13.73 -20.49
CA GLY A 389 -7.14 13.25 -20.57
C GLY A 389 -6.80 12.21 -19.53
N ASN A 390 -5.78 11.41 -19.85
CA ASN A 390 -5.23 10.43 -18.94
C ASN A 390 -4.22 11.06 -17.98
N GLY A 391 -3.98 10.41 -16.85
CA GLY A 391 -2.94 10.82 -15.91
C GLY A 391 -1.52 10.67 -16.47
N GLY A 392 -0.61 11.55 -16.04
CA GLY A 392 0.80 11.51 -16.39
C GLY A 392 1.59 10.51 -15.55
N ALA A 393 2.70 9.97 -16.09
CA ALA A 393 3.53 9.03 -15.34
C ALA A 393 4.31 9.72 -14.19
N GLY A 394 4.54 9.03 -13.09
CA GLY A 394 5.49 9.45 -12.06
C GLY A 394 6.93 9.37 -12.56
N GLY A 395 7.80 10.21 -12.02
CA GLY A 395 9.24 10.21 -12.29
C GLY A 395 9.95 9.09 -11.54
N ALA A 396 11.00 8.51 -12.12
CA ALA A 396 11.80 7.49 -11.46
C ALA A 396 12.62 8.09 -10.30
N GLY A 397 12.84 7.31 -9.24
CA GLY A 397 13.80 7.63 -8.19
C GLY A 397 15.24 7.53 -8.69
N GLY A 398 16.13 8.32 -8.13
CA GLY A 398 17.54 8.36 -8.49
C GLY A 398 18.36 7.26 -7.82
N ASN A 399 19.48 6.88 -8.44
CA ASN A 399 20.40 5.88 -7.89
C ASN A 399 21.25 6.44 -6.74
N SER A 400 21.64 5.59 -5.79
CA SER A 400 22.63 5.92 -4.78
C SER A 400 24.05 5.95 -5.35
N ALA A 401 24.98 6.53 -4.60
CA ALA A 401 26.40 6.53 -4.95
C ALA A 401 27.01 5.11 -4.93
N PRO A 402 28.11 4.87 -5.69
CA PRO A 402 28.71 3.54 -5.79
C PRO A 402 29.35 3.02 -4.50
N GLY A 403 29.74 3.92 -3.58
CA GLY A 403 30.32 3.56 -2.28
C GLY A 403 29.31 3.33 -1.16
N GLY A 404 28.01 3.46 -1.43
CA GLY A 404 26.92 3.14 -0.49
C GLY A 404 25.82 4.20 -0.41
N GLY A 405 24.61 3.79 -0.02
CA GLY A 405 23.43 4.66 0.13
C GLY A 405 22.14 3.97 -0.32
N THR A 406 20.99 4.58 -0.02
CA THR A 406 19.68 4.08 -0.48
C THR A 406 19.32 4.69 -1.83
N GLY A 407 18.69 3.91 -2.71
CA GLY A 407 18.05 4.45 -3.91
C GLY A 407 16.86 5.33 -3.54
N GLY A 408 16.60 6.36 -4.35
CA GLY A 408 15.44 7.24 -4.16
C GLY A 408 14.14 6.57 -4.56
N ASN A 409 13.01 7.01 -4.01
CA ASN A 409 11.70 6.44 -4.34
C ASN A 409 11.19 6.98 -5.68
N GLY A 410 10.39 6.19 -6.40
CA GLY A 410 9.67 6.66 -7.57
C GLY A 410 8.47 7.54 -7.20
N GLY A 411 8.18 8.54 -8.03
CA GLY A 411 7.02 9.42 -7.86
C GLY A 411 5.71 8.74 -8.24
N THR A 412 4.59 9.20 -7.70
CA THR A 412 3.27 8.62 -8.06
C THR A 412 2.84 9.03 -9.46
N GLY A 413 2.06 8.18 -10.14
CA GLY A 413 1.35 8.57 -11.35
C GLY A 413 0.22 9.57 -11.04
N GLY A 414 -0.12 10.40 -12.02
CA GLY A 414 -1.22 11.35 -11.91
C GLY A 414 -2.58 10.69 -12.18
N ASP A 415 -3.64 11.29 -11.67
CA ASP A 415 -5.01 10.80 -11.88
C ASP A 415 -5.54 11.14 -13.29
N SER A 416 -6.48 10.35 -13.81
CA SER A 416 -7.22 10.70 -15.02
C SER A 416 -8.19 11.85 -14.76
N GLY A 417 -8.61 12.54 -15.82
CA GLY A 417 -9.83 13.36 -15.74
C GLY A 417 -11.09 12.53 -15.60
N ALA A 418 -12.23 13.19 -15.36
CA ALA A 418 -13.54 12.56 -15.15
C ALA A 418 -14.06 11.71 -16.33
N MET A 419 -13.63 12.01 -17.56
CA MET A 419 -13.84 11.20 -18.77
C MET A 419 -12.54 10.63 -19.33
N GLY A 420 -11.43 10.79 -18.60
CA GLY A 420 -10.14 10.16 -18.90
C GLY A 420 -10.22 8.67 -18.60
N SER A 421 -9.67 7.85 -19.49
CA SER A 421 -9.84 6.40 -19.42
C SER A 421 -8.79 5.72 -18.54
N SER A 422 -7.65 6.39 -18.27
CA SER A 422 -6.57 5.78 -17.50
C SER A 422 -5.80 6.72 -16.58
N GLY A 423 -5.47 6.22 -15.39
CA GLY A 423 -4.49 6.85 -14.49
C GLY A 423 -3.05 6.66 -14.98
N GLY A 424 -2.15 7.50 -14.50
CA GLY A 424 -0.73 7.46 -14.85
C GLY A 424 0.03 6.35 -14.13
N ARG A 425 1.07 5.79 -14.74
CA ARG A 425 1.93 4.79 -14.07
C ARG A 425 2.77 5.47 -12.97
N GLY A 426 2.99 4.83 -11.84
CA GLY A 426 4.00 5.24 -10.87
C GLY A 426 5.43 5.11 -11.41
N GLY A 427 6.35 5.93 -10.94
CA GLY A 427 7.76 5.86 -11.29
C GLY A 427 8.48 4.72 -10.55
N ASP A 428 9.51 4.16 -11.14
CA ASP A 428 10.29 3.08 -10.52
C ASP A 428 11.23 3.64 -9.44
N GLY A 429 11.54 2.84 -8.42
CA GLY A 429 12.52 3.18 -7.40
C GLY A 429 13.96 3.06 -7.90
N GLY A 430 14.85 3.89 -7.36
CA GLY A 430 16.26 3.94 -7.71
C GLY A 430 17.09 2.79 -7.13
N VAL A 431 18.23 2.51 -7.74
CA VAL A 431 19.17 1.46 -7.29
C VAL A 431 19.97 1.94 -6.08
N GLY A 432 20.22 1.06 -5.11
CA GLY A 432 21.17 1.35 -4.04
C GLY A 432 21.61 0.13 -3.24
N THR A 433 22.25 0.33 -2.08
CA THR A 433 22.52 -0.78 -1.15
C THR A 433 21.19 -1.32 -0.61
N ASN A 434 20.24 -0.42 -0.33
CA ASN A 434 18.82 -0.73 -0.33
C ASN A 434 18.18 -0.01 -1.52
N GLY A 435 17.37 -0.73 -2.30
CA GLY A 435 16.64 -0.12 -3.41
C GLY A 435 15.54 0.82 -2.92
N GLY A 436 15.26 1.87 -3.68
CA GLY A 436 14.15 2.78 -3.41
C GLY A 436 12.80 2.13 -3.73
N ALA A 437 11.71 2.57 -3.09
CA ALA A 437 10.38 2.06 -3.41
C ALA A 437 9.86 2.60 -4.74
N GLY A 438 9.05 1.82 -5.46
CA GLY A 438 8.29 2.30 -6.61
C GLY A 438 7.10 3.16 -6.19
N GLY A 439 6.73 4.12 -7.04
CA GLY A 439 5.61 5.03 -6.81
C GLY A 439 4.26 4.38 -7.09
N GLY A 440 3.19 4.86 -6.44
CA GLY A 440 1.83 4.39 -6.71
C GLY A 440 1.32 4.82 -8.09
N GLY A 441 0.48 3.99 -8.72
CA GLY A 441 -0.25 4.35 -9.94
C GLY A 441 -1.41 5.31 -9.65
N GLY A 442 -1.71 6.19 -10.60
CA GLY A 442 -2.81 7.14 -10.50
C GLY A 442 -4.18 6.50 -10.68
N ASN A 443 -5.22 7.13 -10.16
CA ASN A 443 -6.59 6.64 -10.24
C ASN A 443 -7.24 6.99 -11.59
N ALA A 444 -8.31 6.27 -11.94
CA ALA A 444 -9.11 6.52 -13.13
C ALA A 444 -10.60 6.64 -12.80
N THR A 445 -11.27 7.62 -13.41
CA THR A 445 -12.74 7.77 -13.34
C THR A 445 -13.33 7.92 -14.73
N SER A 446 -14.37 7.13 -15.06
CA SER A 446 -15.12 7.23 -16.32
C SER A 446 -16.63 7.35 -16.08
N TYR A 447 -17.29 8.27 -16.79
CA TYR A 447 -18.77 8.38 -16.85
C TYR A 447 -19.35 7.90 -18.20
N GLY A 448 -18.51 7.44 -19.13
CA GLY A 448 -18.88 7.15 -20.53
C GLY A 448 -18.94 5.67 -20.89
N THR A 449 -18.88 5.36 -22.18
CA THR A 449 -18.75 3.97 -22.68
C THR A 449 -17.30 3.46 -22.64
N ALA A 450 -16.34 4.32 -22.30
CA ALA A 450 -14.94 3.98 -22.19
C ALA A 450 -14.65 3.29 -20.86
N ASN A 451 -13.71 2.36 -20.88
CA ASN A 451 -13.24 1.69 -19.69
C ASN A 451 -12.48 2.67 -18.78
N ALA A 452 -12.58 2.48 -17.47
CA ALA A 452 -11.72 3.13 -16.48
C ALA A 452 -10.59 2.15 -16.11
N THR A 453 -9.33 2.55 -16.28
CA THR A 453 -8.16 1.72 -15.98
C THR A 453 -7.23 2.44 -15.01
N GLY A 454 -7.09 1.94 -13.79
CA GLY A 454 -6.13 2.48 -12.84
C GLY A 454 -4.69 2.39 -13.39
N GLY A 455 -3.86 3.38 -13.06
CA GLY A 455 -2.45 3.37 -13.42
C GLY A 455 -1.70 2.24 -12.73
N ALA A 456 -0.72 1.63 -13.39
CA ALA A 456 0.11 0.63 -12.72
C ALA A 456 1.06 1.28 -11.70
N GLY A 457 1.39 0.58 -10.62
CA GLY A 457 2.47 0.97 -9.72
C GLY A 457 3.84 0.91 -10.40
N GLY A 458 4.80 1.66 -9.87
CA GLY A 458 6.21 1.59 -10.25
C GLY A 458 6.91 0.41 -9.57
N ASP A 459 7.93 -0.14 -10.21
CA ASP A 459 8.71 -1.24 -9.64
C ASP A 459 9.67 -0.72 -8.56
N GLY A 460 9.98 -1.54 -7.56
CA GLY A 460 10.98 -1.24 -6.55
C GLY A 460 12.39 -1.32 -7.13
N GLY A 461 13.28 -0.45 -6.64
CA GLY A 461 14.68 -0.42 -7.03
C GLY A 461 15.47 -1.63 -6.52
N THR A 462 16.58 -1.95 -7.18
CA THR A 462 17.40 -3.11 -6.81
C THR A 462 18.31 -2.79 -5.61
N GLY A 463 18.36 -3.69 -4.63
CA GLY A 463 19.36 -3.70 -3.55
C GLY A 463 20.61 -4.45 -3.98
N SER A 464 21.75 -3.77 -4.03
CA SER A 464 23.04 -4.35 -4.40
C SER A 464 23.78 -4.92 -3.19
N THR A 465 24.44 -6.07 -3.36
CA THR A 465 25.41 -6.55 -2.37
C THR A 465 26.54 -5.53 -2.29
N GLY A 466 26.66 -4.81 -1.17
CA GLY A 466 27.77 -3.89 -0.98
C GLY A 466 29.09 -4.62 -1.23
N ASN A 467 29.89 -4.12 -2.18
CA ASN A 467 31.28 -4.56 -2.28
C ASN A 467 31.96 -4.25 -0.95
N GLY A 468 32.44 -5.30 -0.29
CA GLY A 468 33.10 -5.19 1.00
C GLY A 468 34.20 -4.13 0.97
N GLY A 469 34.06 -3.13 1.84
CA GLY A 469 35.19 -2.31 2.24
C GLY A 469 36.18 -3.19 3.00
N SER A 470 37.35 -3.42 2.43
CA SER A 470 38.47 -4.01 3.16
C SER A 470 38.97 -3.01 4.21
N GLY A 471 38.51 -3.16 5.45
CA GLY A 471 38.98 -2.35 6.58
C GLY A 471 38.36 -2.72 7.93
N GLY A 472 38.99 -3.66 8.65
CA GLY A 472 38.96 -3.76 10.12
C GLY A 472 37.71 -4.35 10.78
N ASP A 473 37.77 -5.67 11.01
CA ASP A 473 37.04 -6.50 11.99
C ASP A 473 35.75 -5.97 12.66
N GLY A 474 34.61 -6.58 12.29
CA GLY A 474 33.52 -6.85 13.25
C GLY A 474 32.10 -6.32 12.98
N GLY A 475 31.61 -6.28 11.73
CA GLY A 475 30.20 -5.98 11.44
C GLY A 475 29.61 -6.94 10.40
N ASN A 476 28.44 -7.52 10.71
CA ASN A 476 27.67 -8.39 9.80
C ASN A 476 27.54 -7.75 8.41
N GLY A 477 27.87 -8.51 7.37
CA GLY A 477 27.74 -8.08 5.98
C GLY A 477 26.32 -7.60 5.68
N GLY A 478 26.19 -6.38 5.15
CA GLY A 478 24.90 -5.76 4.86
C GLY A 478 24.11 -6.58 3.83
N THR A 479 22.95 -7.09 4.23
CA THR A 479 21.99 -7.66 3.28
C THR A 479 21.32 -6.51 2.55
N GLY A 480 21.68 -6.32 1.28
CA GLY A 480 20.99 -5.34 0.45
C GLY A 480 19.54 -5.75 0.23
N HIS A 481 18.60 -4.91 0.67
CA HIS A 481 17.17 -5.14 0.49
C HIS A 481 16.69 -4.54 -0.83
N GLY A 482 15.91 -5.31 -1.60
CA GLY A 482 15.17 -4.74 -2.72
C GLY A 482 14.13 -3.73 -2.24
N GLY A 483 13.91 -2.66 -3.00
CA GLY A 483 12.88 -1.67 -2.70
C GLY A 483 11.47 -2.23 -2.89
N GLY A 484 10.47 -1.66 -2.21
CA GLY A 484 9.08 -2.11 -2.34
C GLY A 484 8.48 -1.73 -3.70
N GLY A 485 7.60 -2.54 -4.27
CA GLY A 485 6.80 -2.16 -5.44
C GLY A 485 5.67 -1.20 -5.08
N GLY A 486 5.34 -0.27 -5.97
CA GLY A 486 4.26 0.69 -5.77
C GLY A 486 2.87 0.07 -5.95
N PRO A 487 1.84 0.55 -5.24
CA PRO A 487 0.47 0.07 -5.42
C PRO A 487 -0.10 0.48 -6.79
N GLY A 488 -0.99 -0.34 -7.35
CA GLY A 488 -1.78 0.03 -8.52
C GLY A 488 -2.91 1.00 -8.18
N GLY A 489 -3.27 1.86 -9.13
CA GLY A 489 -4.33 2.86 -8.98
C GLY A 489 -5.74 2.27 -9.03
N THR A 490 -6.70 2.97 -8.44
CA THR A 490 -8.11 2.56 -8.42
C THR A 490 -8.83 2.96 -9.71
N ALA A 491 -9.75 2.13 -10.20
CA ALA A 491 -10.65 2.47 -11.28
C ALA A 491 -12.09 2.61 -10.80
N ILE A 492 -12.76 3.68 -11.22
CA ILE A 492 -14.17 3.94 -10.96
C ILE A 492 -14.89 4.17 -12.29
N ASN A 493 -15.92 3.38 -12.59
CA ASN A 493 -16.76 3.59 -13.76
C ASN A 493 -18.22 3.78 -13.36
N TYR A 494 -18.86 4.80 -13.91
CA TYR A 494 -20.30 5.08 -13.76
C TYR A 494 -21.10 4.78 -15.04
N GLY A 495 -20.41 4.52 -16.16
CA GLY A 495 -21.04 4.34 -17.48
C GLY A 495 -21.10 2.88 -17.96
N ALA A 496 -21.17 2.67 -19.27
CA ALA A 496 -21.29 1.32 -19.85
C ALA A 496 -19.96 0.56 -19.97
N GLY A 497 -18.83 1.24 -19.75
CA GLY A 497 -17.50 0.62 -19.80
C GLY A 497 -17.18 -0.29 -18.62
N ASP A 498 -16.08 -1.01 -18.72
CA ASP A 498 -15.52 -1.82 -17.63
C ASP A 498 -14.62 -0.97 -16.71
N ALA A 499 -14.45 -1.39 -15.46
CA ALA A 499 -13.47 -0.85 -14.51
C ALA A 499 -12.35 -1.86 -14.29
N PHE A 500 -11.11 -1.48 -14.54
CA PHE A 500 -9.90 -2.29 -14.34
C PHE A 500 -8.97 -1.60 -13.33
N GLY A 501 -8.73 -2.24 -12.19
CA GLY A 501 -7.71 -1.79 -11.26
C GLY A 501 -6.33 -1.75 -11.89
N GLY A 502 -5.45 -0.86 -11.41
CA GLY A 502 -4.08 -0.77 -11.87
C GLY A 502 -3.23 -1.94 -11.40
N ALA A 503 -2.31 -2.42 -12.23
CA ALA A 503 -1.39 -3.48 -11.82
C ALA A 503 -0.47 -3.02 -10.69
N ALA A 504 -0.16 -3.91 -9.75
CA ALA A 504 0.87 -3.68 -8.75
C ALA A 504 2.27 -3.59 -9.37
N GLY A 505 3.08 -2.64 -8.89
CA GLY A 505 4.52 -2.62 -9.14
C GLY A 505 5.22 -3.81 -8.49
N LYS A 506 6.25 -4.35 -9.12
CA LYS A 506 7.02 -5.48 -8.58
C LYS A 506 7.98 -5.01 -7.50
N GLY A 507 8.25 -5.85 -6.51
CA GLY A 507 9.34 -5.60 -5.57
C GLY A 507 10.69 -5.66 -6.28
N GLY A 508 11.64 -4.87 -5.81
CA GLY A 508 13.01 -4.85 -6.30
C GLY A 508 13.79 -6.11 -5.91
N THR A 509 14.83 -6.44 -6.68
CA THR A 509 15.69 -7.61 -6.40
C THR A 509 16.76 -7.28 -5.35
N GLY A 510 17.08 -8.21 -4.45
CA GLY A 510 18.13 -8.06 -3.42
C GLY A 510 18.44 -9.39 -2.72
N VAL A 511 19.33 -9.40 -1.71
CA VAL A 511 19.61 -10.61 -0.89
C VAL A 511 18.36 -11.07 -0.15
N VAL A 512 17.56 -10.09 0.29
CA VAL A 512 16.15 -10.25 0.61
C VAL A 512 15.39 -9.43 -0.42
N GLY A 513 14.55 -10.07 -1.23
CA GLY A 513 13.73 -9.39 -2.22
C GLY A 513 12.79 -8.37 -1.59
N GLY A 514 12.49 -7.29 -2.32
CA GLY A 514 11.47 -6.33 -1.90
C GLY A 514 10.06 -6.93 -2.00
N ASN A 515 9.18 -6.55 -1.09
CA ASN A 515 7.75 -6.81 -1.24
C ASN A 515 7.24 -6.01 -2.44
N GLY A 516 6.44 -6.57 -3.33
CA GLY A 516 5.82 -5.78 -4.38
C GLY A 516 4.49 -5.18 -3.91
N GLY A 517 3.89 -4.40 -4.80
CA GLY A 517 2.72 -3.59 -4.49
C GLY A 517 1.42 -4.37 -4.39
N SER A 518 0.41 -3.71 -3.83
CA SER A 518 -0.98 -4.16 -3.94
C SER A 518 -1.56 -3.83 -5.32
N GLY A 519 -2.42 -4.70 -5.83
CA GLY A 519 -3.20 -4.44 -7.03
C GLY A 519 -4.28 -3.39 -6.77
N GLY A 520 -4.58 -2.58 -7.78
CA GLY A 520 -5.60 -1.54 -7.70
C GLY A 520 -7.02 -2.09 -7.66
N ALA A 521 -7.90 -1.37 -6.96
CA ALA A 521 -9.31 -1.72 -6.85
C ALA A 521 -10.13 -1.29 -8.08
N ALA A 522 -11.27 -1.93 -8.32
CA ALA A 522 -12.22 -1.59 -9.38
C ALA A 522 -13.64 -1.45 -8.85
N TYR A 523 -14.28 -0.31 -9.10
CA TYR A 523 -15.67 -0.02 -8.73
C TYR A 523 -16.48 0.31 -9.98
N ASN A 524 -17.53 -0.45 -10.24
CA ASN A 524 -18.45 -0.19 -11.36
C ASN A 524 -19.87 0.08 -10.85
N TYR A 525 -20.34 1.31 -11.05
CA TYR A 525 -21.70 1.77 -10.76
C TYR A 525 -22.62 1.69 -11.99
N GLY A 526 -22.07 1.33 -13.15
CA GLY A 526 -22.80 1.26 -14.41
C GLY A 526 -23.17 -0.18 -14.81
N THR A 527 -22.94 -0.53 -16.07
CA THR A 527 -23.34 -1.85 -16.63
C THR A 527 -22.17 -2.74 -17.04
N GLY A 528 -20.94 -2.23 -17.02
CA GLY A 528 -19.75 -3.03 -17.31
C GLY A 528 -19.20 -3.77 -16.09
N ASN A 529 -18.19 -4.58 -16.33
CA ASN A 529 -17.52 -5.41 -15.33
C ASN A 529 -16.62 -4.60 -14.41
N ALA A 530 -16.30 -5.17 -13.25
CA ALA A 530 -15.28 -4.66 -12.33
C ALA A 530 -14.19 -5.72 -12.18
N THR A 531 -12.95 -5.40 -12.51
CA THR A 531 -11.81 -6.31 -12.40
C THR A 531 -10.70 -5.66 -11.57
N GLY A 532 -10.50 -6.11 -10.34
CA GLY A 532 -9.37 -5.73 -9.51
C GLY A 532 -8.08 -6.36 -10.04
N ALA A 533 -6.95 -5.65 -9.94
CA ALA A 533 -5.68 -6.19 -10.43
C ALA A 533 -5.02 -7.13 -9.43
N GLY A 534 -4.22 -8.09 -9.91
CA GLY A 534 -3.39 -8.91 -9.02
C GLY A 534 -2.31 -8.09 -8.31
N GLY A 535 -1.91 -8.54 -7.12
CA GLY A 535 -0.72 -8.06 -6.43
C GLY A 535 0.54 -8.67 -7.03
N SER A 536 1.66 -7.94 -7.03
CA SER A 536 2.99 -8.47 -7.33
C SER A 536 3.65 -8.64 -5.97
N SER A 537 3.77 -9.85 -5.41
CA SER A 537 4.17 -10.06 -3.99
C SER A 537 3.42 -9.26 -2.90
N GLY A 538 2.27 -8.65 -3.24
CA GLY A 538 1.37 -7.91 -2.34
C GLY A 538 -0.10 -8.33 -2.52
N SER A 539 -1.06 -7.66 -1.88
CA SER A 539 -2.47 -8.05 -1.94
C SER A 539 -3.13 -7.79 -3.30
N GLY A 540 -4.07 -8.63 -3.71
CA GLY A 540 -4.92 -8.40 -4.88
C GLY A 540 -5.95 -7.29 -4.66
N GLY A 541 -6.26 -6.57 -5.72
CA GLY A 541 -7.21 -5.45 -5.71
C GLY A 541 -8.66 -5.90 -5.58
N ALA A 542 -9.49 -5.11 -4.89
CA ALA A 542 -10.91 -5.40 -4.74
C ALA A 542 -11.69 -5.16 -6.05
N ALA A 543 -12.85 -5.79 -6.19
CA ALA A 543 -13.78 -5.55 -7.29
C ALA A 543 -15.21 -5.40 -6.77
N SER A 544 -15.92 -4.37 -7.21
CA SER A 544 -17.29 -4.11 -6.78
C SER A 544 -18.19 -3.70 -7.94
N VAL A 545 -19.32 -4.39 -8.09
CA VAL A 545 -20.43 -3.96 -8.97
C VAL A 545 -21.54 -3.43 -8.08
N LEU A 546 -21.85 -2.14 -8.19
CA LEU A 546 -22.75 -1.45 -7.26
C LEU A 546 -24.15 -1.17 -7.81
N ASN A 547 -24.40 -1.54 -9.07
CA ASN A 547 -25.71 -1.39 -9.70
C ASN A 547 -26.52 -2.69 -9.55
N SER A 548 -27.67 -2.59 -8.90
CA SER A 548 -28.52 -3.75 -8.59
C SER A 548 -29.19 -4.41 -9.79
N ALA A 549 -29.33 -3.69 -10.89
CA ALA A 549 -29.84 -4.22 -12.16
C ALA A 549 -28.72 -4.77 -13.06
N SER A 550 -27.45 -4.62 -12.68
CA SER A 550 -26.32 -5.00 -13.53
C SER A 550 -26.10 -6.50 -13.54
N THR A 551 -25.88 -7.06 -14.73
CA THR A 551 -25.46 -8.45 -14.93
C THR A 551 -23.94 -8.59 -15.01
N ALA A 552 -23.20 -7.53 -14.67
CA ALA A 552 -21.76 -7.47 -14.79
C ALA A 552 -21.05 -8.36 -13.77
N THR A 553 -19.87 -8.82 -14.15
CA THR A 553 -19.01 -9.66 -13.30
C THR A 553 -18.12 -8.80 -12.42
N ALA A 554 -18.04 -9.14 -11.13
CA ALA A 554 -17.05 -8.61 -10.19
C ALA A 554 -15.92 -9.65 -10.02
N THR A 555 -14.74 -9.35 -10.54
CA THR A 555 -13.54 -10.21 -10.45
C THR A 555 -12.46 -9.50 -9.66
N SER A 556 -12.23 -9.88 -8.41
CA SER A 556 -11.12 -9.29 -7.64
C SER A 556 -9.78 -9.91 -8.02
N GLY A 557 -8.70 -9.20 -7.71
CA GLY A 557 -7.35 -9.60 -8.07
C GLY A 557 -6.79 -10.70 -7.17
N SER A 558 -5.91 -11.55 -7.70
CA SER A 558 -5.15 -12.52 -6.90
C SER A 558 -4.08 -11.83 -6.05
N GLY A 559 -3.75 -12.41 -4.91
CA GLY A 559 -2.55 -12.07 -4.16
C GLY A 559 -1.29 -12.43 -4.95
N GLY A 560 -0.22 -11.66 -4.76
CA GLY A 560 1.05 -11.92 -5.41
C GLY A 560 1.86 -12.99 -4.69
N ALA A 561 2.56 -13.83 -5.44
CA ALA A 561 3.44 -14.84 -4.85
C ALA A 561 4.60 -14.19 -4.08
N GLY A 562 5.00 -14.79 -2.97
CA GLY A 562 6.17 -14.42 -2.19
C GLY A 562 7.47 -14.68 -2.96
N GLY A 563 8.48 -13.84 -2.73
CA GLY A 563 9.78 -13.99 -3.41
C GLY A 563 10.59 -15.17 -2.88
N ASP A 564 11.31 -15.85 -3.76
CA ASP A 564 12.31 -16.86 -3.37
C ASP A 564 13.53 -16.18 -2.72
N GLY A 565 14.16 -16.86 -1.76
CA GLY A 565 15.29 -16.29 -1.02
C GLY A 565 16.06 -17.30 -0.19
N THR A 566 16.86 -16.83 0.76
CA THR A 566 17.42 -17.70 1.80
C THR A 566 16.30 -18.32 2.62
N ASP A 567 15.38 -17.47 3.08
CA ASP A 567 14.03 -17.83 3.49
C ASP A 567 13.05 -17.38 2.39
N GLY A 568 11.96 -18.10 2.24
CA GLY A 568 10.88 -17.75 1.32
C GLY A 568 10.05 -16.58 1.85
N GLY A 569 9.73 -15.63 0.97
CA GLY A 569 8.82 -14.53 1.29
C GLY A 569 7.37 -15.01 1.38
N ASN A 570 6.53 -14.32 2.15
CA ASN A 570 5.10 -14.66 2.23
C ASN A 570 4.34 -14.24 0.96
N GLY A 571 3.33 -15.03 0.58
CA GLY A 571 2.37 -14.66 -0.45
C GLY A 571 1.37 -13.61 0.04
N GLY A 572 0.92 -12.74 -0.86
CA GLY A 572 -0.07 -11.71 -0.59
C GLY A 572 -1.51 -12.26 -0.55
N SER A 573 -2.42 -11.54 0.10
CA SER A 573 -3.84 -11.93 0.15
C SER A 573 -4.57 -11.68 -1.18
N GLY A 574 -5.54 -12.52 -1.53
CA GLY A 574 -6.48 -12.28 -2.61
C GLY A 574 -7.44 -11.12 -2.31
N GLY A 575 -7.90 -10.44 -3.37
CA GLY A 575 -8.80 -9.30 -3.27
C GLY A 575 -10.24 -9.69 -2.96
N PHE A 576 -10.99 -8.77 -2.37
CA PHE A 576 -12.42 -8.94 -2.06
C PHE A 576 -13.30 -8.61 -3.28
N ALA A 577 -14.27 -9.48 -3.58
CA ALA A 577 -15.27 -9.25 -4.62
C ALA A 577 -16.64 -8.97 -3.98
N PHE A 578 -17.36 -7.98 -4.51
CA PHE A 578 -18.66 -7.55 -4.01
C PHE A 578 -19.63 -7.28 -5.16
N THR A 579 -20.90 -7.65 -5.03
CA THR A 579 -21.92 -7.29 -6.02
C THR A 579 -23.29 -6.99 -5.42
N PHE A 580 -23.86 -5.85 -5.80
CA PHE A 580 -25.30 -5.59 -5.71
C PHE A 580 -26.05 -6.15 -6.94
N GLY A 581 -25.35 -6.55 -8.02
CA GLY A 581 -25.95 -7.01 -9.26
C GLY A 581 -26.37 -8.49 -9.26
N THR A 582 -26.71 -9.00 -10.44
CA THR A 582 -27.05 -10.42 -10.67
C THR A 582 -25.98 -11.17 -11.46
N GLY A 583 -24.87 -10.50 -11.80
CA GLY A 583 -23.75 -11.08 -12.54
C GLY A 583 -22.84 -11.94 -11.67
N ASN A 584 -21.84 -12.56 -12.30
CA ASN A 584 -20.89 -13.45 -11.63
C ASN A 584 -20.02 -12.72 -10.61
N ILE A 585 -19.50 -13.46 -9.64
CA ILE A 585 -18.55 -12.98 -8.64
C ILE A 585 -17.37 -13.95 -8.55
N ILE A 586 -16.16 -13.43 -8.66
CA ILE A 586 -14.92 -14.20 -8.63
C ILE A 586 -14.00 -13.53 -7.61
N ALA A 587 -13.84 -14.18 -6.46
CA ALA A 587 -12.92 -13.73 -5.42
C ALA A 587 -11.47 -14.09 -5.76
N GLY A 588 -10.54 -13.25 -5.34
CA GLY A 588 -9.13 -13.40 -5.61
C GLY A 588 -8.53 -14.55 -4.81
N VAL A 589 -7.72 -15.38 -5.44
CA VAL A 589 -6.91 -16.39 -4.73
C VAL A 589 -5.77 -15.71 -3.97
N GLY A 590 -5.36 -16.27 -2.83
CA GLY A 590 -4.13 -15.89 -2.15
C GLY A 590 -2.90 -16.26 -2.98
N GLY A 591 -1.83 -15.49 -2.86
CA GLY A 591 -0.56 -15.77 -3.53
C GLY A 591 0.21 -16.87 -2.80
N ASP A 592 0.99 -17.67 -3.53
CA ASP A 592 1.82 -18.71 -2.93
C ASP A 592 2.99 -18.11 -2.14
N GLY A 593 3.47 -18.80 -1.11
CA GLY A 593 4.71 -18.48 -0.43
C GLY A 593 5.93 -18.80 -1.30
N GLY A 594 6.98 -18.00 -1.18
CA GLY A 594 8.24 -18.19 -1.88
C GLY A 594 9.05 -19.35 -1.33
N THR A 595 9.99 -19.85 -2.10
CA THR A 595 10.88 -20.94 -1.69
C THR A 595 12.09 -20.44 -0.88
N GLY A 596 12.40 -21.13 0.22
CA GLY A 596 13.58 -20.92 1.05
C GLY A 596 14.73 -21.83 0.62
N SER A 597 15.69 -21.30 -0.13
CA SER A 597 16.79 -22.09 -0.71
C SER A 597 17.78 -22.65 0.32
N THR A 598 17.87 -22.03 1.50
CA THR A 598 18.74 -22.46 2.61
C THR A 598 18.05 -22.49 3.97
N GLY A 599 16.88 -21.86 4.10
CA GLY A 599 16.08 -21.76 5.31
C GLY A 599 14.64 -22.18 5.09
N VAL A 600 13.68 -21.49 5.71
CA VAL A 600 12.26 -21.88 5.71
C VAL A 600 11.53 -21.40 4.46
N GLY A 601 10.51 -22.14 4.03
CA GLY A 601 9.59 -21.69 2.99
C GLY A 601 8.63 -20.61 3.47
N GLY A 602 8.16 -19.77 2.56
CA GLY A 602 7.26 -18.65 2.87
C GLY A 602 5.83 -19.09 3.11
N ILE A 603 5.06 -18.33 3.88
CA ILE A 603 3.64 -18.62 4.14
C ILE A 603 2.80 -18.21 2.94
N GLY A 604 1.83 -19.04 2.52
CA GLY A 604 0.85 -18.71 1.50
C GLY A 604 -0.15 -17.64 1.98
N GLY A 605 -0.58 -16.78 1.07
CA GLY A 605 -1.51 -15.69 1.35
C GLY A 605 -2.96 -16.16 1.51
N SER A 606 -3.79 -15.40 2.22
CA SER A 606 -5.21 -15.74 2.38
C SER A 606 -6.01 -15.50 1.10
N GLY A 607 -7.02 -16.32 0.82
CA GLY A 607 -7.99 -16.06 -0.24
C GLY A 607 -8.90 -14.87 0.09
N GLY A 608 -9.42 -14.22 -0.95
CA GLY A 608 -10.33 -13.07 -0.87
C GLY A 608 -11.78 -13.48 -0.60
N GLY A 609 -12.57 -12.59 -0.02
CA GLY A 609 -14.01 -12.83 0.19
C GLY A 609 -14.85 -12.61 -1.06
N ALA A 610 -16.00 -13.27 -1.13
CA ALA A 610 -17.06 -13.04 -2.13
C ALA A 610 -18.36 -12.64 -1.43
N ASP A 611 -18.94 -11.50 -1.77
CA ASP A 611 -20.16 -11.00 -1.15
C ASP A 611 -21.24 -10.63 -2.19
N ILE A 612 -22.43 -11.20 -2.01
CA ILE A 612 -23.61 -10.94 -2.83
C ILE A 612 -24.71 -10.30 -1.97
N ASN A 613 -25.02 -9.06 -2.29
CA ASN A 613 -26.11 -8.31 -1.67
C ASN A 613 -27.28 -8.11 -2.65
N ASN A 614 -27.75 -9.21 -3.26
CA ASN A 614 -28.90 -9.22 -4.16
C ASN A 614 -29.65 -10.55 -4.14
N GLY A 615 -30.92 -10.51 -3.74
CA GLY A 615 -31.79 -11.70 -3.70
C GLY A 615 -32.20 -12.25 -5.05
N ALA A 616 -32.04 -11.48 -6.13
CA ALA A 616 -32.30 -11.94 -7.50
C ALA A 616 -31.09 -12.64 -8.14
N SER A 617 -29.94 -12.65 -7.47
CA SER A 617 -28.75 -13.35 -7.98
C SER A 617 -28.97 -14.86 -8.00
N THR A 618 -28.51 -15.51 -9.08
CA THR A 618 -28.56 -16.98 -9.26
C THR A 618 -27.18 -17.60 -9.29
N VAL A 619 -26.13 -16.81 -9.05
CA VAL A 619 -24.74 -17.26 -9.08
C VAL A 619 -24.42 -17.92 -7.76
N VAL A 620 -23.74 -19.07 -7.79
CA VAL A 620 -23.22 -19.72 -6.58
C VAL A 620 -21.84 -19.13 -6.28
N PRO A 621 -21.69 -18.24 -5.28
CA PRO A 621 -20.41 -17.67 -4.94
C PRO A 621 -19.49 -18.68 -4.25
N GLN A 622 -18.19 -18.52 -4.49
CA GLN A 622 -17.15 -19.18 -3.73
C GLN A 622 -16.07 -18.18 -3.32
N GLY A 623 -15.61 -18.28 -2.07
CA GLY A 623 -14.48 -17.50 -1.58
C GLY A 623 -13.21 -17.88 -2.31
N GLY A 624 -12.26 -16.96 -2.39
CA GLY A 624 -10.96 -17.22 -3.01
C GLY A 624 -10.22 -18.34 -2.27
N ALA A 625 -9.48 -19.18 -2.99
CA ALA A 625 -8.60 -20.15 -2.36
C ALA A 625 -7.44 -19.44 -1.65
N GLY A 626 -6.94 -19.98 -0.55
CA GLY A 626 -5.65 -19.59 0.03
C GLY A 626 -4.50 -20.05 -0.85
N GLY A 627 -3.39 -19.31 -0.81
CA GLY A 627 -2.16 -19.66 -1.53
C GLY A 627 -1.41 -20.80 -0.86
N HIS A 628 -0.62 -21.54 -1.62
CA HIS A 628 0.20 -22.62 -1.09
C HIS A 628 1.38 -22.07 -0.27
N GLY A 629 1.81 -22.80 0.75
CA GLY A 629 3.07 -22.53 1.43
C GLY A 629 4.25 -22.86 0.53
N GLY A 630 5.32 -22.09 0.63
CA GLY A 630 6.53 -22.30 -0.15
C GLY A 630 7.38 -23.45 0.40
N ASP A 631 8.17 -24.09 -0.46
CA ASP A 631 9.11 -25.11 -0.03
C ASP A 631 10.31 -24.49 0.70
N GLY A 632 10.83 -25.13 1.75
CA GLY A 632 12.03 -24.69 2.46
C GLY A 632 13.10 -25.77 2.51
N ALA A 633 14.37 -25.39 2.47
CA ALA A 633 15.49 -26.30 2.66
C ALA A 633 15.55 -26.88 4.08
N THR A 634 15.01 -26.15 5.07
CA THR A 634 14.70 -26.65 6.41
C THR A 634 13.22 -27.00 6.51
N ASP A 635 12.35 -26.04 6.79
CA ASP A 635 10.92 -26.26 7.00
C ASP A 635 10.09 -25.68 5.86
N GLY A 636 9.04 -26.37 5.44
CA GLY A 636 8.08 -25.83 4.51
C GLY A 636 7.20 -24.74 5.14
N GLY A 637 6.79 -23.76 4.33
CA GLY A 637 5.90 -22.70 4.76
C GLY A 637 4.46 -23.16 4.93
N ALA A 638 3.69 -22.49 5.78
CA ALA A 638 2.27 -22.81 5.95
C ALA A 638 1.44 -22.38 4.74
N GLY A 639 0.39 -23.13 4.41
CA GLY A 639 -0.61 -22.71 3.43
C GLY A 639 -1.53 -21.61 3.96
N GLY A 640 -2.05 -20.78 3.06
CA GLY A 640 -2.95 -19.68 3.38
C GLY A 640 -4.38 -20.11 3.64
N ALA A 641 -5.12 -19.35 4.44
CA ALA A 641 -6.54 -19.62 4.68
C ALA A 641 -7.40 -19.31 3.45
N GLY A 642 -8.47 -20.08 3.23
CA GLY A 642 -9.50 -19.77 2.24
C GLY A 642 -10.33 -18.54 2.62
N GLY A 643 -10.81 -17.82 1.61
CA GLY A 643 -11.65 -16.64 1.77
C GLY A 643 -13.08 -16.96 2.16
N PHE A 644 -13.81 -16.00 2.72
CA PHE A 644 -15.21 -16.22 3.08
C PHE A 644 -16.16 -16.02 1.89
N THR A 645 -17.39 -16.46 2.04
CA THR A 645 -18.50 -16.12 1.16
C THR A 645 -19.70 -15.69 1.97
N GLU A 646 -20.31 -14.58 1.57
CA GLU A 646 -21.46 -14.01 2.24
C GLU A 646 -22.59 -13.71 1.24
N ILE A 647 -23.80 -14.05 1.65
CA ILE A 647 -25.04 -13.72 0.95
C ILE A 647 -25.94 -12.98 1.93
N ASP A 648 -26.08 -11.67 1.75
CA ASP A 648 -26.82 -10.78 2.66
C ASP A 648 -28.35 -10.94 2.55
N SER A 649 -28.84 -11.25 1.36
CA SER A 649 -30.27 -11.20 1.08
C SER A 649 -31.00 -12.45 1.60
N SER A 650 -31.98 -12.24 2.49
CA SER A 650 -32.87 -13.29 2.99
C SER A 650 -33.78 -13.92 1.94
N ALA A 651 -33.99 -13.25 0.80
CA ALA A 651 -34.74 -13.80 -0.33
C ALA A 651 -33.93 -14.80 -1.18
N SER A 652 -32.63 -14.95 -0.91
CA SER A 652 -31.74 -15.79 -1.72
C SER A 652 -31.97 -17.28 -1.49
N VAL A 653 -31.73 -18.10 -2.52
CA VAL A 653 -31.84 -19.58 -2.49
C VAL A 653 -30.51 -20.29 -2.84
N ILE A 654 -29.48 -19.51 -3.17
CA ILE A 654 -28.16 -20.00 -3.61
C ILE A 654 -27.27 -20.35 -2.42
N ALA A 655 -26.39 -21.33 -2.60
CA ALA A 655 -25.44 -21.74 -1.58
C ALA A 655 -24.28 -20.74 -1.44
N ALA A 656 -23.80 -20.54 -0.22
CA ALA A 656 -22.63 -19.75 0.11
C ALA A 656 -21.48 -20.69 0.50
N THR A 657 -20.43 -20.79 -0.34
CA THR A 657 -19.33 -21.73 -0.12
C THR A 657 -18.02 -21.02 0.20
N GLY A 658 -17.45 -21.25 1.38
CA GLY A 658 -16.12 -20.73 1.71
C GLY A 658 -15.04 -21.21 0.72
N GLY A 659 -14.00 -20.41 0.56
CA GLY A 659 -12.84 -20.73 -0.29
C GLY A 659 -12.00 -21.87 0.27
N ALA A 660 -11.27 -22.58 -0.58
CA ALA A 660 -10.36 -23.63 -0.12
C ALA A 660 -9.14 -23.05 0.63
N GLY A 661 -8.62 -23.73 1.64
CA GLY A 661 -7.30 -23.44 2.20
C GLY A 661 -6.20 -23.88 1.23
N GLY A 662 -5.05 -23.21 1.26
CA GLY A 662 -3.87 -23.59 0.49
C GLY A 662 -3.08 -24.70 1.18
N ASP A 663 -2.39 -25.53 0.41
CA ASP A 663 -1.56 -26.60 0.98
C ASP A 663 -0.30 -26.05 1.66
N GLY A 664 0.25 -26.77 2.64
CA GLY A 664 1.56 -26.48 3.22
C GLY A 664 2.70 -26.83 2.26
N GLY A 665 3.80 -26.06 2.32
CA GLY A 665 5.01 -26.30 1.54
C GLY A 665 5.85 -27.45 2.08
N SER A 666 6.76 -27.98 1.27
CA SER A 666 7.63 -29.09 1.66
C SER A 666 8.88 -28.63 2.41
N GLY A 667 9.26 -29.37 3.47
CA GLY A 667 10.52 -29.21 4.18
C GLY A 667 11.64 -30.08 3.56
N GLY A 668 12.85 -29.56 3.53
CA GLY A 668 14.02 -30.19 2.92
C GLY A 668 14.71 -31.20 3.84
N THR A 669 15.56 -32.05 3.25
CA THR A 669 16.30 -33.10 3.98
C THR A 669 17.59 -32.60 4.66
N GLY A 670 17.87 -31.29 4.66
CA GLY A 670 19.12 -30.69 5.11
C GLY A 670 20.34 -31.09 4.26
N ARG A 671 20.97 -30.14 3.55
CA ARG A 671 22.31 -30.37 2.97
C ARG A 671 23.38 -30.13 4.04
N GLY A 672 24.01 -31.21 4.51
CA GLY A 672 25.38 -31.15 5.04
C GLY A 672 25.55 -31.32 6.56
N GLY A 673 25.52 -32.56 7.02
CA GLY A 673 26.08 -32.98 8.29
C GLY A 673 25.97 -34.49 8.42
N THR A 674 27.06 -35.21 8.15
CA THR A 674 27.14 -36.66 8.40
C THR A 674 27.09 -36.92 9.91
N GLY A 675 25.88 -36.90 10.49
CA GLY A 675 25.64 -37.14 11.91
C GLY A 675 24.58 -36.23 12.51
N GLY A 676 23.30 -36.54 12.26
CA GLY A 676 22.13 -35.88 12.88
C GLY A 676 20.94 -35.91 11.93
N GLY A 677 19.85 -36.59 12.29
CA GLY A 677 18.67 -36.78 11.45
C GLY A 677 18.07 -35.47 10.96
N GLY A 678 17.65 -35.42 9.69
CA GLY A 678 17.06 -34.24 9.07
C GLY A 678 15.89 -33.70 9.89
N THR A 679 15.94 -32.42 10.23
CA THR A 679 14.97 -31.74 11.10
C THR A 679 13.86 -31.02 10.35
N GLY A 680 13.87 -31.03 9.02
CA GLY A 680 12.94 -30.26 8.20
C GLY A 680 11.51 -30.77 8.24
N GLY A 681 10.59 -29.97 8.78
CA GLY A 681 9.16 -30.25 8.82
C GLY A 681 8.41 -29.76 7.58
N GLY A 682 7.40 -30.52 7.15
CA GLY A 682 6.43 -30.03 6.20
C GLY A 682 5.60 -28.89 6.80
N GLY A 683 5.24 -27.90 5.99
CA GLY A 683 4.40 -26.78 6.43
C GLY A 683 2.98 -27.23 6.76
N THR A 684 2.28 -26.47 7.60
CA THR A 684 0.88 -26.79 7.92
C THR A 684 -0.06 -26.39 6.79
N GLY A 685 -1.08 -27.19 6.51
CA GLY A 685 -2.14 -26.83 5.58
C GLY A 685 -2.97 -25.63 6.05
N GLY A 686 -3.42 -24.80 5.12
CA GLY A 686 -4.27 -23.65 5.37
C GLY A 686 -5.70 -24.03 5.75
N GLY A 687 -6.34 -23.24 6.59
CA GLY A 687 -7.74 -23.45 6.96
C GLY A 687 -8.69 -23.16 5.80
N GLY A 688 -9.79 -23.91 5.70
CA GLY A 688 -10.88 -23.60 4.77
C GLY A 688 -11.63 -22.31 5.16
N GLY A 689 -12.17 -21.62 4.17
CA GLY A 689 -12.91 -20.37 4.34
C GLY A 689 -14.31 -20.55 4.92
N VAL A 690 -14.96 -19.44 5.25
CA VAL A 690 -16.27 -19.45 5.91
C VAL A 690 -17.40 -19.27 4.90
N GLY A 691 -18.46 -20.08 4.98
CA GLY A 691 -19.71 -19.85 4.24
C GLY A 691 -20.78 -19.21 5.12
N ILE A 692 -21.37 -18.09 4.67
CA ILE A 692 -22.40 -17.32 5.40
C ILE A 692 -23.62 -17.12 4.50
N ASN A 693 -24.80 -17.55 4.96
CA ASN A 693 -26.04 -17.43 4.20
C ASN A 693 -27.19 -16.87 5.05
N ASN A 694 -27.77 -15.74 4.64
CA ASN A 694 -28.95 -15.15 5.28
C ASN A 694 -30.28 -15.63 4.66
N GLY A 695 -30.23 -16.34 3.54
CA GLY A 695 -31.38 -16.86 2.80
C GLY A 695 -31.71 -18.33 3.07
N SER A 696 -32.41 -18.95 2.14
CA SER A 696 -32.83 -20.36 2.21
C SER A 696 -31.82 -21.34 1.60
N GLY A 697 -30.76 -20.83 0.96
CA GLY A 697 -29.68 -21.66 0.44
C GLY A 697 -28.74 -22.15 1.53
N GLU A 698 -27.90 -23.13 1.19
CA GLU A 698 -26.96 -23.73 2.14
C GLU A 698 -25.80 -22.78 2.47
N ALA A 699 -25.26 -22.90 3.68
CA ALA A 699 -23.98 -22.35 4.09
C ALA A 699 -22.96 -23.49 4.18
N ILE A 700 -21.87 -23.42 3.44
CA ILE A 700 -20.87 -24.49 3.32
C ILE A 700 -19.49 -23.91 3.64
N GLY A 701 -18.81 -24.51 4.61
CA GLY A 701 -17.42 -24.18 4.90
C GLY A 701 -16.49 -24.64 3.79
N GLY A 702 -15.42 -23.89 3.52
CA GLY A 702 -14.43 -24.25 2.52
C GLY A 702 -13.59 -25.47 2.90
N ALA A 703 -13.08 -26.18 1.90
CA ALA A 703 -12.17 -27.30 2.12
C ALA A 703 -10.83 -26.79 2.69
N PRO A 704 -10.20 -27.51 3.63
CA PRO A 704 -8.84 -27.18 4.09
C PRO A 704 -7.77 -27.56 3.08
N GLY A 705 -6.58 -26.96 3.22
CA GLY A 705 -5.36 -27.40 2.56
C GLY A 705 -4.71 -28.57 3.29
N ALA A 706 -3.99 -29.41 2.55
CA ALA A 706 -3.18 -30.50 3.09
C ALA A 706 -1.92 -29.97 3.78
N GLY A 707 -1.38 -30.75 4.72
CA GLY A 707 -0.02 -30.50 5.22
C GLY A 707 1.01 -30.69 4.12
N GLY A 708 2.17 -30.06 4.27
CA GLY A 708 3.33 -30.22 3.41
C GLY A 708 4.11 -31.49 3.74
N THR A 709 5.00 -31.91 2.84
CA THR A 709 5.84 -33.11 3.06
C THR A 709 7.15 -32.76 3.76
N GLY A 710 7.78 -33.69 4.48
CA GLY A 710 9.06 -33.42 5.15
C GLY A 710 9.63 -34.63 5.89
N ALA A 711 10.75 -34.42 6.59
CA ALA A 711 11.26 -35.40 7.55
C ALA A 711 10.22 -35.62 8.65
N VAL A 712 9.69 -34.52 9.19
CA VAL A 712 8.44 -34.48 9.96
C VAL A 712 7.31 -34.15 8.99
N GLY A 713 6.20 -34.89 9.05
CA GLY A 713 5.01 -34.61 8.24
C GLY A 713 4.34 -33.30 8.69
N GLY A 714 3.87 -32.51 7.73
CA GLY A 714 3.10 -31.30 7.99
C GLY A 714 1.68 -31.59 8.48
N ASP A 715 1.19 -30.74 9.37
CA ASP A 715 -0.18 -30.85 9.90
C ASP A 715 -1.22 -30.49 8.84
N GLY A 716 -2.37 -31.18 8.85
CA GLY A 716 -3.50 -30.86 7.98
C GLY A 716 -4.22 -29.58 8.39
N GLY A 717 -4.73 -28.82 7.42
CA GLY A 717 -5.52 -27.62 7.67
C GLY A 717 -6.89 -27.88 8.30
N GLN A 718 -7.40 -26.85 8.98
CA GLN A 718 -8.72 -26.86 9.63
C GLN A 718 -9.84 -26.72 8.60
N GLY A 719 -10.90 -27.53 8.68
CA GLY A 719 -12.07 -27.38 7.82
C GLY A 719 -12.78 -26.05 8.02
N GLY A 720 -13.32 -25.46 6.95
CA GLY A 720 -14.03 -24.18 7.00
C GLY A 720 -15.35 -24.24 7.78
N ALA A 721 -15.73 -23.13 8.41
CA ALA A 721 -16.97 -23.01 9.16
C ALA A 721 -18.16 -22.59 8.28
N ALA A 722 -19.37 -22.88 8.74
CA ALA A 722 -20.62 -22.50 8.08
C ALA A 722 -21.59 -21.80 9.05
N TYR A 723 -22.17 -20.69 8.61
CA TYR A 723 -23.18 -19.92 9.33
C TYR A 723 -24.42 -19.70 8.47
N SER A 724 -25.54 -20.28 8.88
CA SER A 724 -26.85 -20.04 8.27
C SER A 724 -27.70 -19.19 9.22
N TYR A 725 -28.03 -17.98 8.78
CA TYR A 725 -28.93 -17.05 9.45
C TYR A 725 -30.35 -17.11 8.87
N GLY A 726 -30.55 -17.78 7.74
CA GLY A 726 -31.85 -18.00 7.12
C GLY A 726 -32.43 -19.38 7.42
N THR A 727 -32.95 -20.05 6.39
CA THR A 727 -33.64 -21.36 6.53
C THR A 727 -32.91 -22.51 5.86
N GLY A 728 -31.73 -22.28 5.30
CA GLY A 728 -30.92 -23.33 4.68
C GLY A 728 -29.99 -24.04 5.66
N ASP A 729 -29.48 -25.20 5.24
CA ASP A 729 -28.57 -26.03 6.04
C ASP A 729 -27.20 -25.37 6.20
N ALA A 730 -26.49 -25.71 7.30
CA ALA A 730 -25.12 -25.28 7.55
C ALA A 730 -24.21 -26.51 7.65
N THR A 731 -23.19 -26.59 6.81
CA THR A 731 -22.24 -27.71 6.76
C THR A 731 -20.81 -27.22 6.92
N GLY A 732 -20.19 -27.54 8.05
CA GLY A 732 -18.76 -27.35 8.27
C GLY A 732 -17.96 -28.37 7.48
N SER A 733 -16.85 -27.95 6.89
CA SER A 733 -16.03 -28.84 6.06
C SER A 733 -15.17 -29.79 6.89
N ALA A 734 -14.80 -30.95 6.34
CA ALA A 734 -13.87 -31.87 6.99
C ALA A 734 -12.48 -31.21 7.19
N GLY A 735 -11.74 -31.61 8.21
CA GLY A 735 -10.33 -31.27 8.39
C GLY A 735 -9.43 -32.09 7.46
N ALA A 736 -8.30 -31.54 7.03
CA ALA A 736 -7.36 -32.25 6.16
C ALA A 736 -6.57 -33.29 6.95
N ALA A 737 -6.11 -34.34 6.29
CA ALA A 737 -5.18 -35.27 6.90
C ALA A 737 -3.80 -34.62 7.06
N GLY A 738 -3.12 -34.96 8.16
CA GLY A 738 -1.68 -34.71 8.29
C GLY A 738 -0.90 -35.60 7.34
N THR A 739 0.24 -35.13 6.85
CA THR A 739 1.07 -35.93 5.94
C THR A 739 1.96 -36.89 6.71
N ALA A 740 2.37 -37.97 6.04
CA ALA A 740 3.33 -38.89 6.63
C ALA A 740 4.71 -38.24 6.75
N GLY A 741 5.40 -38.51 7.85
CA GLY A 741 6.82 -38.19 7.98
C GLY A 741 7.65 -39.13 7.13
N THR A 742 8.71 -38.66 6.48
CA THR A 742 9.60 -39.54 5.71
C THR A 742 10.59 -40.28 6.62
N THR A 743 11.19 -39.56 7.57
CA THR A 743 12.15 -40.11 8.57
C THR A 743 11.83 -39.72 10.00
N GLY A 744 10.74 -39.01 10.25
CA GLY A 744 10.36 -38.46 11.56
C GLY A 744 8.88 -38.71 11.87
N VAL A 745 8.31 -37.95 12.80
CA VAL A 745 6.90 -38.12 13.19
C VAL A 745 5.95 -37.73 12.06
N GLY A 746 4.79 -38.39 11.98
CA GLY A 746 3.72 -38.00 11.08
C GLY A 746 3.02 -36.72 11.55
N GLY A 747 2.49 -35.94 10.60
CA GLY A 747 1.75 -34.72 10.89
C GLY A 747 0.40 -35.00 11.55
N THR A 748 -0.09 -34.06 12.36
CA THR A 748 -1.43 -34.17 12.96
C THR A 748 -2.52 -33.86 11.93
N GLY A 749 -3.68 -34.50 12.08
CA GLY A 749 -4.85 -34.20 11.27
C GLY A 749 -5.52 -32.90 11.70
N GLY A 750 -6.02 -32.13 10.74
CA GLY A 750 -6.80 -30.92 10.99
C GLY A 750 -8.15 -31.23 11.62
N ALA A 751 -8.64 -30.34 12.47
CA ALA A 751 -10.00 -30.34 12.96
C ALA A 751 -11.04 -30.07 11.86
N GLY A 752 -12.22 -30.66 12.01
CA GLY A 752 -13.37 -30.34 11.18
C GLY A 752 -13.98 -28.97 11.51
N GLY A 753 -14.57 -28.35 10.49
CA GLY A 753 -15.21 -27.05 10.59
C GLY A 753 -16.52 -27.08 11.36
N ALA A 754 -16.82 -25.96 12.02
CA ALA A 754 -18.04 -25.81 12.79
C ALA A 754 -19.24 -25.42 11.91
N ALA A 755 -20.44 -25.79 12.33
CA ALA A 755 -21.70 -25.42 11.66
C ALA A 755 -22.69 -24.78 12.64
N TYR A 756 -23.29 -23.67 12.21
CA TYR A 756 -24.24 -22.90 13.01
C TYR A 756 -25.50 -22.56 12.21
N THR A 757 -26.67 -22.95 12.71
CA THR A 757 -27.97 -22.41 12.28
C THR A 757 -28.51 -21.45 13.34
N LEU A 758 -28.49 -20.15 13.02
CA LEU A 758 -28.69 -19.04 13.96
C LEU A 758 -30.07 -18.37 13.81
N ASN A 759 -31.06 -19.14 13.33
CA ASN A 759 -32.43 -18.70 13.17
C ASN A 759 -33.39 -19.60 13.97
N GLY A 760 -34.06 -19.01 14.96
CA GLY A 760 -35.01 -19.72 15.83
C GLY A 760 -36.24 -20.29 15.11
N ALA A 761 -36.58 -19.78 13.92
CA ALA A 761 -37.66 -20.31 13.09
C ALA A 761 -37.19 -21.40 12.12
N SER A 762 -35.89 -21.65 12.01
CA SER A 762 -35.34 -22.57 11.02
C SER A 762 -35.54 -24.04 11.44
N THR A 763 -35.84 -24.89 10.46
CA THR A 763 -35.86 -26.35 10.59
C THR A 763 -34.57 -26.99 10.03
N ALA A 764 -33.60 -26.18 9.65
CA ALA A 764 -32.40 -26.61 8.93
C ALA A 764 -31.42 -27.40 9.80
N THR A 765 -30.61 -28.22 9.15
CA THR A 765 -29.59 -29.05 9.78
C THR A 765 -28.26 -28.31 9.88
N ALA A 766 -27.65 -28.34 11.06
CA ALA A 766 -26.25 -27.99 11.27
C ALA A 766 -25.39 -29.27 11.35
N THR A 767 -24.43 -29.42 10.44
CA THR A 767 -23.52 -30.57 10.37
C THR A 767 -22.08 -30.12 10.55
N GLY A 768 -21.44 -30.50 11.67
CA GLY A 768 -20.03 -30.27 11.90
C GLY A 768 -19.16 -31.19 11.04
N GLY A 769 -18.03 -30.68 10.56
CA GLY A 769 -17.11 -31.43 9.71
C GLY A 769 -16.37 -32.53 10.48
N ILE A 770 -15.98 -33.62 9.82
CA ILE A 770 -15.14 -34.65 10.45
C ILE A 770 -13.70 -34.16 10.65
N GLY A 771 -13.04 -34.61 11.71
CA GLY A 771 -11.60 -34.40 11.90
C GLY A 771 -10.78 -35.21 10.91
N GLY A 772 -9.70 -34.61 10.42
CA GLY A 772 -8.72 -35.22 9.54
C GLY A 772 -7.88 -36.29 10.24
N ASN A 773 -7.40 -37.26 9.49
CA ASN A 773 -6.54 -38.31 10.04
C ASN A 773 -5.13 -37.79 10.32
N GLY A 774 -4.48 -38.30 11.36
CA GLY A 774 -3.05 -38.10 11.56
C GLY A 774 -2.25 -38.89 10.52
N GLY A 775 -1.13 -38.32 10.09
CA GLY A 775 -0.19 -38.95 9.17
C GLY A 775 0.63 -40.04 9.84
N ASP A 776 1.13 -40.98 9.04
CA ASP A 776 1.97 -42.07 9.56
C ASP A 776 3.39 -41.58 9.88
N GLY A 777 4.03 -42.25 10.84
CA GLY A 777 5.45 -42.03 11.15
C GLY A 777 6.36 -42.51 10.03
N GLY A 778 7.55 -41.93 9.94
CA GLY A 778 8.56 -42.27 8.95
C GLY A 778 9.43 -43.48 9.29
N THR A 779 10.40 -43.77 8.42
CA THR A 779 11.16 -45.03 8.47
C THR A 779 12.20 -45.11 9.59
N ALA A 780 12.48 -44.03 10.33
CA ALA A 780 13.50 -44.03 11.37
C ALA A 780 13.00 -44.64 12.69
N ASN A 781 13.88 -45.30 13.44
CA ASN A 781 13.54 -45.96 14.70
C ASN A 781 12.91 -44.99 15.71
N GLY A 782 11.77 -45.35 16.31
CA GLY A 782 11.04 -44.47 17.23
C GLY A 782 10.16 -43.39 16.57
N SER A 783 9.94 -43.43 15.26
CA SER A 783 9.04 -42.49 14.57
C SER A 783 7.58 -42.77 14.92
N ASN A 784 6.92 -41.78 15.52
CA ASN A 784 5.52 -41.88 15.94
C ASN A 784 4.56 -41.45 14.83
N GLY A 785 3.36 -42.02 14.84
CA GLY A 785 2.25 -41.53 14.04
C GLY A 785 1.67 -40.23 14.60
N GLY A 786 1.14 -39.38 13.73
CA GLY A 786 0.49 -38.12 14.08
C GLY A 786 -0.88 -38.33 14.71
N ASN A 787 -1.34 -37.37 15.51
CA ASN A 787 -2.65 -37.43 16.14
C ASN A 787 -3.77 -37.14 15.13
N GLY A 788 -4.93 -37.76 15.31
CA GLY A 788 -6.14 -37.42 14.56
C GLY A 788 -6.74 -36.08 15.01
N GLY A 789 -7.32 -35.34 14.07
CA GLY A 789 -7.94 -34.05 14.31
C GLY A 789 -9.29 -34.13 15.01
N ALA A 790 -9.70 -33.06 15.68
CA ALA A 790 -10.99 -32.99 16.35
C ALA A 790 -12.16 -32.92 15.34
N GLY A 791 -13.32 -33.47 15.70
CA GLY A 791 -14.56 -33.27 14.96
C GLY A 791 -15.13 -31.88 15.19
N GLY A 792 -15.82 -31.35 14.18
CA GLY A 792 -16.40 -30.02 14.16
C GLY A 792 -17.64 -29.90 15.04
N TYR A 793 -17.81 -28.73 15.64
CA TYR A 793 -18.98 -28.39 16.44
C TYR A 793 -20.23 -28.19 15.58
N ALA A 794 -21.40 -28.55 16.08
CA ALA A 794 -22.68 -28.26 15.43
C ALA A 794 -23.65 -27.59 16.40
N SER A 795 -24.30 -26.51 15.97
CA SER A 795 -25.33 -25.85 16.76
C SER A 795 -26.48 -25.37 15.91
N THR A 796 -27.69 -25.58 16.42
CA THR A 796 -28.89 -24.92 15.92
C THR A 796 -29.56 -24.15 17.04
N THR A 797 -30.17 -23.02 16.70
CA THR A 797 -31.06 -22.25 17.58
C THR A 797 -32.54 -22.46 17.23
N GLY A 798 -32.82 -23.17 16.13
CA GLY A 798 -34.16 -23.47 15.65
C GLY A 798 -34.65 -24.88 16.04
N THR A 799 -35.65 -25.37 15.31
CA THR A 799 -36.25 -26.71 15.52
C THR A 799 -35.60 -27.80 14.66
N GLY A 800 -34.54 -27.46 13.92
CA GLY A 800 -33.76 -28.39 13.12
C GLY A 800 -32.85 -29.29 13.96
N THR A 801 -31.94 -29.98 13.28
CA THR A 801 -31.03 -30.95 13.89
C THR A 801 -29.60 -30.41 13.97
N ALA A 802 -28.88 -30.72 15.05
CA ALA A 802 -27.44 -30.48 15.14
C ALA A 802 -26.68 -31.82 15.21
N SER A 803 -25.81 -32.08 14.24
CA SER A 803 -24.97 -33.28 14.17
C SER A 803 -23.51 -32.89 14.13
N ALA A 804 -22.78 -33.14 15.20
CA ALA A 804 -21.37 -32.80 15.26
C ALA A 804 -20.50 -33.83 14.51
N GLY A 805 -19.31 -33.38 14.12
CA GLY A 805 -18.37 -34.21 13.37
C GLY A 805 -17.65 -35.24 14.24
N ASN A 806 -17.28 -36.38 13.66
CA ASN A 806 -16.44 -37.37 14.32
C ASN A 806 -14.98 -36.91 14.38
N GLY A 807 -14.22 -37.34 15.39
CA GLY A 807 -12.77 -37.17 15.45
C GLY A 807 -12.05 -38.06 14.43
N GLY A 808 -10.92 -37.57 13.92
CA GLY A 808 -10.08 -38.27 12.95
C GLY A 808 -9.28 -39.42 13.57
N ARG A 809 -8.85 -40.37 12.74
CA ARG A 809 -8.01 -41.48 13.19
C ARG A 809 -6.57 -41.00 13.45
N GLY A 810 -5.92 -41.51 14.49
CA GLY A 810 -4.48 -41.33 14.70
C GLY A 810 -3.65 -42.17 13.72
N GLY A 811 -2.54 -41.61 13.23
CA GLY A 811 -1.64 -42.27 12.28
C GLY A 811 -0.85 -43.42 12.91
N ASP A 812 -0.33 -44.30 12.08
CA ASP A 812 0.41 -45.48 12.52
C ASP A 812 1.90 -45.14 12.75
N GLY A 813 2.53 -45.75 13.75
CA GLY A 813 3.99 -45.72 13.92
C GLY A 813 4.63 -46.83 13.10
N THR A 814 5.61 -46.53 12.23
CA THR A 814 6.08 -47.48 11.20
C THR A 814 7.43 -48.14 11.50
N ALA A 815 8.15 -47.71 12.55
CA ALA A 815 9.48 -48.24 12.91
C ALA A 815 9.54 -48.86 14.33
N THR A 816 10.54 -49.69 14.61
CA THR A 816 10.74 -50.32 15.93
C THR A 816 10.72 -49.28 17.06
N GLY A 817 9.87 -49.48 18.06
CA GLY A 817 9.73 -48.56 19.19
C GLY A 817 8.95 -47.27 18.93
N GLY A 818 8.42 -47.06 17.71
CA GLY A 818 7.46 -45.97 17.44
C GLY A 818 6.05 -46.35 17.91
N THR A 819 5.30 -45.37 18.40
CA THR A 819 3.89 -45.51 18.78
C THR A 819 2.98 -44.79 17.78
N GLY A 820 1.81 -45.34 17.50
CA GLY A 820 0.76 -44.65 16.76
C GLY A 820 0.19 -43.45 17.52
N GLY A 821 -0.37 -42.50 16.77
CA GLY A 821 -0.96 -41.29 17.31
C GLY A 821 -2.30 -41.54 18.01
N THR A 822 -2.73 -40.57 18.82
CA THR A 822 -4.05 -40.61 19.46
C THR A 822 -5.16 -40.34 18.45
N GLY A 823 -6.33 -40.94 18.64
CA GLY A 823 -7.53 -40.56 17.91
C GLY A 823 -8.04 -39.17 18.33
N GLY A 824 -8.65 -38.45 17.40
CA GLY A 824 -9.18 -37.12 17.63
C GLY A 824 -10.46 -37.09 18.48
N VAL A 825 -10.72 -35.99 19.16
CA VAL A 825 -11.94 -35.79 19.96
C VAL A 825 -13.15 -35.64 19.02
N GLY A 826 -14.30 -36.26 19.35
CA GLY A 826 -15.55 -36.00 18.64
C GLY A 826 -16.12 -34.61 18.96
N GLY A 827 -16.75 -33.95 17.97
CA GLY A 827 -17.31 -32.61 18.14
C GLY A 827 -18.54 -32.59 19.07
N ASN A 828 -18.77 -31.48 19.76
CA ASN A 828 -19.99 -31.31 20.56
C ASN A 828 -21.15 -30.83 19.68
N ALA A 829 -22.37 -31.20 20.04
CA ALA A 829 -23.58 -30.71 19.39
C ALA A 829 -24.44 -29.90 20.37
N HIS A 830 -25.20 -28.93 19.85
CA HIS A 830 -26.18 -28.17 20.61
C HIS A 830 -27.48 -27.96 19.83
N ALA A 831 -28.61 -28.26 20.49
CA ALA A 831 -29.95 -27.96 20.01
C ALA A 831 -30.80 -27.45 21.18
N PRO A 832 -31.76 -26.54 20.96
CA PRO A 832 -32.55 -25.95 22.02
C PRO A 832 -33.58 -26.93 22.60
N ALA A 833 -33.98 -26.64 23.84
CA ALA A 833 -35.15 -27.17 24.53
C ALA A 833 -36.40 -27.16 23.62
N GLY A 834 -36.98 -28.33 23.34
CA GLY A 834 -38.17 -28.48 22.48
C GLY A 834 -37.91 -28.82 21.00
N SER A 835 -36.64 -28.95 20.57
CA SER A 835 -36.34 -29.54 19.26
C SER A 835 -36.76 -31.03 19.23
N PRO A 836 -37.38 -31.53 18.14
CA PRO A 836 -37.78 -32.93 18.03
C PRO A 836 -36.60 -33.91 18.00
N VAL A 837 -35.37 -33.43 17.79
CA VAL A 837 -34.15 -34.27 17.77
C VAL A 837 -33.07 -33.60 18.63
N PRO A 838 -32.56 -34.26 19.69
CA PRO A 838 -31.43 -33.76 20.46
C PRO A 838 -30.19 -33.54 19.59
N GLY A 839 -29.31 -32.63 20.00
CA GLY A 839 -28.02 -32.47 19.33
C GLY A 839 -27.19 -33.75 19.50
N VAL A 840 -26.70 -34.33 18.41
CA VAL A 840 -25.92 -35.58 18.41
C VAL A 840 -24.43 -35.24 18.35
N GLY A 841 -23.71 -35.54 19.44
CA GLY A 841 -22.27 -35.41 19.55
C GLY A 841 -21.53 -36.40 18.63
N GLY A 842 -20.36 -35.98 18.17
CA GLY A 842 -19.51 -36.79 17.32
C GLY A 842 -18.82 -37.92 18.08
N LYS A 843 -18.52 -39.01 17.39
CA LYS A 843 -17.69 -40.09 17.95
C LYS A 843 -16.23 -39.68 18.00
N GLY A 844 -15.52 -40.15 19.03
CA GLY A 844 -14.07 -40.05 19.08
C GLY A 844 -13.40 -40.90 18.01
N GLY A 845 -12.24 -40.46 17.55
CA GLY A 845 -11.44 -41.14 16.54
C GLY A 845 -10.73 -42.38 17.08
N ASN A 846 -10.47 -43.34 16.18
CA ASN A 846 -9.66 -44.50 16.51
C ASN A 846 -8.19 -44.12 16.66
N PRO A 847 -7.42 -44.75 17.57
CA PRO A 847 -5.98 -44.54 17.66
C PRO A 847 -5.23 -45.30 16.57
N GLY A 848 -3.98 -44.88 16.32
CA GLY A 848 -2.98 -45.74 15.71
C GLY A 848 -2.50 -46.81 16.72
N PRO A 849 -1.80 -47.86 16.28
CA PRO A 849 -1.28 -48.91 17.16
C PRO A 849 -0.44 -48.36 18.34
N GLY A 850 -0.85 -48.61 19.58
CA GLY A 850 -0.18 -48.08 20.78
C GLY A 850 -0.62 -46.67 21.21
N GLY A 851 -1.46 -45.98 20.41
CA GLY A 851 -2.10 -44.72 20.75
C GLY A 851 -3.38 -44.89 21.59
N LYS A 852 -3.95 -43.76 22.04
CA LYS A 852 -5.21 -43.72 22.81
C LYS A 852 -6.40 -43.29 21.95
N PRO A 853 -7.58 -43.94 22.05
CA PRO A 853 -8.79 -43.48 21.37
C PRO A 853 -9.18 -42.06 21.81
N GLY A 854 -9.78 -41.32 20.89
CA GLY A 854 -10.36 -40.02 21.21
C GLY A 854 -11.64 -40.15 22.03
N PRO A 855 -11.95 -39.21 22.92
CA PRO A 855 -13.25 -39.16 23.59
C PRO A 855 -14.37 -38.75 22.61
N ASN A 856 -15.59 -39.21 22.87
CA ASN A 856 -16.79 -38.74 22.18
C ASN A 856 -17.11 -37.30 22.59
N GLY A 857 -17.73 -36.56 21.67
CA GLY A 857 -18.32 -35.26 21.96
C GLY A 857 -19.61 -35.37 22.76
N ALA A 858 -19.97 -34.27 23.41
CA ALA A 858 -21.19 -34.20 24.19
C ALA A 858 -22.42 -34.04 23.30
N ASP A 859 -23.48 -34.79 23.62
CA ASP A 859 -24.83 -34.55 23.12
C ASP A 859 -25.40 -33.29 23.78
N GLY A 860 -26.00 -32.41 22.98
CA GLY A 860 -26.65 -31.20 23.45
C GLY A 860 -28.11 -31.46 23.78
N ILE A 861 -28.48 -31.31 25.05
CA ILE A 861 -29.82 -31.68 25.55
C ILE A 861 -30.89 -30.66 25.12
N ALA A 862 -31.96 -31.17 24.50
CA ALA A 862 -33.30 -30.60 24.59
C ALA A 862 -33.87 -30.93 25.99
N VAL A 863 -33.98 -29.95 26.88
CA VAL A 863 -34.73 -30.08 28.15
C VAL A 863 -36.14 -29.57 27.95
#